data_AF-A0A2Z6R0Z7-F1
#
_entry.id   AF-A0A2Z6R0Z7-F1
#
_cell.length_a   1.000
_cell.length_b   1.000
_cell.length_c   1.000
_cell.angle_alpha   90.00
_cell.angle_beta   90.00
_cell.angle_gamma   90.00
#
_symmetry.space_group_name_H-M   'P 1'
#
loop_
_entity.id
_entity.type
_entity.pdbx_description
1 polymer ?
#
loop_
_entity_poly.entity_id
_entity_poly.type
_entity_poly.pdbx_seq_one_letter_code
_entity_poly.pdbx_strand_id
1 'polypeptide(L)'
;MNIMNMESQIFSPGSCDFWMSKTRPFIVGHRGASAEYPENTILSIKQAIADGVNAIEFDIHSTLDNELIIMHDPSLDRTTTGSGMISSRNYFGDIEFFTTKEEPHCSIPRFQDVLDLLLKAENSHVWVVIDIKMYLSPEILVTLSKILKSYNEDLSVFSKRISLGIWHPKFISYAKTYLPEIPIVHIGVSLKIARNYFADADGYNLNYIAVSGHEGQNFIKEAHNKGKPVFAWTVNKEDRAKNCHNLGIDAIMTDKTKFFVDFFKKFENENEQEEEYGEGTGLVIERRKYRPLPGPFPLPFVGNRLQYRGHPATWAKRLQEEYGDICEIYMGNERHIWISRADLVEKIFRPSLNNNYLIRITPREGLDEIDVTTKGITFNRSLDSWIFNRRFFNQAISSLNFMKQSVIRTQNLFEEMEDYWRELKLQTENTSGKEFTLNISEWMIRFTTDVIFILTTNKRAYSFANYFNQLSNTKTKQHSEIEMIESENLIKNIRSWLHALQFFMDTPSLWREYIPNFKKRSEYLKSEVDRLNNTFMELVKQRRKEIEMTPEDEQLMPDMLTMLLTVNTPRDITTKLADEHHTRPLSDEEVRGNILEVISAGVDTTANTFCFIVYHLGRYPDVKEKMLQEFNSVFGDDLSRQIEYEDLNKLVYCDAIIKEVSRLMSIVPVIFRMSINEDEIIRYNFPAGTQINVNTPAIHTHPKHWKDPEKFDPSRFLNQGVPGGNRIAKNSLLIFGGGLRMCPGKNLAMTELKTLMVLLYRKYDVDLVNINEPVKYHYSIVKSCDDLMIRIKDKKQ
;
A
#
# COMPACT_ATOMS: atom_id res chain seq x y z
N MET A 1 6.76 -57.32 38.77
CA MET A 1 7.13 -56.49 39.95
C MET A 1 8.13 -55.45 39.47
N ASN A 2 7.64 -54.23 39.23
CA ASN A 2 8.36 -52.94 39.17
C ASN A 2 7.46 -51.96 38.40
N ILE A 3 6.45 -51.49 39.12
CA ILE A 3 5.68 -50.29 38.79
C ILE A 3 6.60 -49.14 39.20
N MET A 4 7.16 -48.42 38.22
CA MET A 4 7.82 -47.15 38.49
C MET A 4 6.74 -46.09 38.68
N ASN A 5 6.69 -45.54 39.89
CA ASN A 5 5.91 -44.39 40.29
C ASN A 5 6.08 -43.23 39.30
N MET A 6 5.04 -42.91 38.53
CA MET A 6 4.82 -41.54 38.08
C MET A 6 4.09 -40.82 39.19
N GLU A 7 4.76 -39.85 39.81
CA GLU A 7 4.17 -38.94 40.78
C GLU A 7 2.94 -38.26 40.17
N SER A 8 1.84 -38.36 40.91
CA SER A 8 0.60 -37.67 40.65
C SER A 8 0.79 -36.16 40.81
N GLN A 9 1.10 -35.45 39.72
CA GLN A 9 0.70 -34.06 39.62
C GLN A 9 -0.81 -34.04 39.39
N ILE A 10 -1.55 -33.74 40.47
CA ILE A 10 -2.98 -33.48 40.41
C ILE A 10 -3.16 -32.17 39.62
N PHE A 11 -3.41 -32.31 38.32
CA PHE A 11 -3.88 -31.22 37.47
C PHE A 11 -5.40 -31.13 37.58
N SER A 12 -5.94 -29.92 37.59
CA SER A 12 -7.39 -29.70 37.55
C SER A 12 -8.00 -30.37 36.32
N PRO A 13 -9.12 -31.12 36.45
CA PRO A 13 -9.86 -31.63 35.30
C PRO A 13 -10.20 -30.47 34.35
N GLY A 14 -9.82 -30.58 33.08
CA GLY A 14 -10.16 -29.59 32.04
C GLY A 14 -9.07 -28.62 31.59
N SER A 15 -7.78 -28.78 31.96
CA SER A 15 -6.72 -27.95 31.35
C SER A 15 -6.26 -28.56 30.01
N CYS A 16 -6.52 -27.85 28.90
CA CYS A 16 -6.08 -28.22 27.54
C CYS A 16 -4.66 -27.74 27.21
N ASP A 17 -3.86 -27.43 28.23
CA ASP A 17 -2.49 -26.91 28.10
C ASP A 17 -1.56 -27.84 27.30
N PHE A 18 -1.89 -29.13 27.23
CA PHE A 18 -1.14 -30.13 26.47
C PHE A 18 -1.28 -29.98 24.94
N TRP A 19 -2.33 -29.30 24.47
CA TRP A 19 -2.48 -28.90 23.07
C TRP A 19 -2.08 -27.45 22.81
N MET A 20 -1.55 -26.75 23.82
CA MET A 20 -0.94 -25.44 23.60
C MET A 20 0.52 -25.62 23.21
N SER A 21 0.88 -25.11 22.03
CA SER A 21 2.25 -25.24 21.57
C SER A 21 3.14 -24.13 22.13
N LYS A 22 4.34 -24.51 22.56
CA LYS A 22 5.33 -23.58 23.14
C LYS A 22 6.37 -23.08 22.14
N THR A 23 6.53 -23.77 21.01
CA THR A 23 7.58 -23.49 20.01
C THR A 23 7.00 -23.32 18.61
N ARG A 24 6.30 -24.34 18.09
CA ARG A 24 5.75 -24.36 16.73
C ARG A 24 4.33 -24.93 16.65
N PRO A 25 3.47 -24.51 15.72
CA PRO A 25 2.16 -25.12 15.60
C PRO A 25 2.26 -26.64 15.41
N PHE A 26 1.43 -27.38 16.13
CA PHE A 26 1.22 -28.79 15.86
C PHE A 26 0.62 -28.98 14.45
N ILE A 27 1.01 -30.05 13.78
CA ILE A 27 0.49 -30.35 12.44
C ILE A 27 -0.67 -31.33 12.56
N VAL A 28 -1.81 -30.94 12.02
CA VAL A 28 -3.04 -31.75 12.00
C VAL A 28 -3.36 -32.09 10.56
N GLY A 29 -3.43 -33.40 10.24
CA GLY A 29 -3.87 -33.86 8.93
C GLY A 29 -5.37 -33.64 8.77
N HIS A 30 -5.77 -32.76 7.85
CA HIS A 30 -7.18 -32.48 7.54
C HIS A 30 -7.72 -33.64 6.69
N ARG A 31 -8.58 -34.47 7.28
CA ARG A 31 -9.10 -35.72 6.72
C ARG A 31 -8.02 -36.75 6.37
N GLY A 32 -6.90 -36.71 7.11
CA GLY A 32 -5.68 -37.48 6.82
C GLY A 32 -4.69 -36.72 5.94
N ALA A 33 -3.89 -37.45 5.17
CA ALA A 33 -2.99 -36.92 4.14
C ALA A 33 -3.76 -36.73 2.81
N SER A 34 -4.80 -35.90 2.84
CA SER A 34 -5.80 -35.79 1.77
C SER A 34 -5.28 -35.18 0.47
N ALA A 35 -4.08 -34.59 0.46
CA ALA A 35 -3.40 -34.19 -0.78
C ALA A 35 -2.77 -35.36 -1.56
N GLU A 36 -2.56 -36.52 -0.92
CA GLU A 36 -1.88 -37.68 -1.53
C GLU A 36 -2.80 -38.90 -1.66
N TYR A 37 -3.71 -39.10 -0.70
CA TYR A 37 -4.61 -40.24 -0.66
C TYR A 37 -6.06 -39.81 -0.49
N PRO A 38 -7.04 -40.61 -0.99
CA PRO A 38 -8.45 -40.30 -0.84
C PRO A 38 -8.82 -39.96 0.61
N GLU A 39 -9.48 -38.81 0.79
CA GLU A 39 -9.79 -38.25 2.11
C GLU A 39 -10.62 -39.20 2.98
N ASN A 40 -10.46 -39.10 4.31
CA ASN A 40 -11.22 -39.88 5.29
C ASN A 40 -11.08 -41.41 5.17
N THR A 41 -9.98 -41.90 4.59
CA THR A 41 -9.67 -43.35 4.50
C THR A 41 -8.64 -43.78 5.53
N ILE A 42 -8.64 -45.06 5.94
CA ILE A 42 -7.58 -45.61 6.81
C ILE A 42 -6.19 -45.45 6.17
N LEU A 43 -6.10 -45.51 4.84
CA LEU A 43 -4.85 -45.29 4.13
C LEU A 43 -4.34 -43.85 4.31
N SER A 44 -5.19 -42.85 4.05
CA SER A 44 -4.85 -41.44 4.21
C SER A 44 -4.47 -41.10 5.66
N ILE A 45 -5.17 -41.70 6.62
CA ILE A 45 -4.87 -41.55 8.06
C ILE A 45 -3.51 -42.18 8.40
N LYS A 46 -3.24 -43.42 7.94
CA LYS A 46 -1.93 -44.07 8.15
C LYS A 46 -0.79 -43.27 7.54
N GLN A 47 -0.99 -42.71 6.35
CA GLN A 47 0.01 -41.86 5.72
C GLN A 47 0.28 -40.60 6.54
N ALA A 48 -0.75 -39.91 7.03
CA ALA A 48 -0.57 -38.74 7.87
C ALA A 48 0.25 -39.06 9.14
N ILE A 49 -0.02 -40.20 9.78
CA ILE A 49 0.78 -40.68 10.93
C ILE A 49 2.25 -40.91 10.50
N ALA A 50 2.47 -41.58 9.37
CA ALA A 50 3.81 -41.85 8.85
C ALA A 50 4.58 -40.57 8.49
N ASP A 51 3.89 -39.51 8.04
CA ASP A 51 4.47 -38.19 7.79
C ASP A 51 4.93 -37.50 9.08
N GLY A 52 4.41 -37.93 10.24
CA GLY A 52 4.75 -37.40 11.56
C GLY A 52 3.86 -36.26 12.02
N VAL A 53 2.58 -36.26 11.63
CA VAL A 53 1.59 -35.32 12.17
C VAL A 53 1.38 -35.55 13.67
N ASN A 54 0.94 -34.50 14.35
CA ASN A 54 0.57 -34.57 15.76
C ASN A 54 -0.88 -35.01 15.94
N ALA A 55 -1.75 -34.67 14.99
CA ALA A 55 -3.15 -35.03 15.06
C ALA A 55 -3.79 -35.27 13.70
N ILE A 56 -5.01 -35.81 13.72
CA ILE A 56 -5.82 -36.04 12.53
C ILE A 56 -7.22 -35.53 12.79
N GLU A 57 -7.74 -34.72 11.86
CA GLU A 57 -9.13 -34.27 11.88
C GLU A 57 -9.96 -35.08 10.90
N PHE A 58 -11.19 -35.40 11.29
CA PHE A 58 -12.18 -35.99 10.41
C PHE A 58 -13.60 -35.82 10.95
N ASP A 59 -14.57 -35.87 10.05
CA ASP A 59 -16.00 -35.83 10.36
C ASP A 59 -16.58 -37.24 10.56
N ILE A 60 -17.66 -37.34 11.34
CA ILE A 60 -18.40 -38.58 11.57
C ILE A 60 -19.88 -38.46 11.19
N HIS A 61 -20.46 -39.57 10.70
CA HIS A 61 -21.89 -39.70 10.43
C HIS A 61 -22.43 -41.02 10.96
N SER A 62 -23.71 -41.01 11.36
CA SER A 62 -24.44 -42.22 11.74
C SER A 62 -25.15 -42.84 10.54
N THR A 63 -24.99 -44.15 10.39
CA THR A 63 -25.78 -44.98 9.48
C THR A 63 -27.12 -45.37 10.12
N LEU A 64 -28.03 -45.96 9.34
CA LEU A 64 -29.36 -46.39 9.80
C LEU A 64 -29.30 -47.46 10.89
N ASP A 65 -28.30 -48.35 10.83
CA ASP A 65 -27.99 -49.37 11.83
C ASP A 65 -27.13 -48.87 13.01
N ASN A 66 -26.95 -47.55 13.13
CA ASN A 66 -26.22 -46.86 14.20
C ASN A 66 -24.70 -47.10 14.25
N GLU A 67 -24.08 -47.49 13.14
CA GLU A 67 -22.62 -47.43 13.03
C GLU A 67 -22.16 -45.98 12.80
N LEU A 68 -20.97 -45.65 13.29
CA LEU A 68 -20.31 -44.38 13.00
C LEU A 68 -19.27 -44.59 11.90
N ILE A 69 -19.42 -43.87 10.79
CA ILE A 69 -18.44 -43.87 9.70
C ILE A 69 -17.72 -42.54 9.58
N ILE A 70 -16.53 -42.58 8.99
CA ILE A 70 -15.67 -41.40 8.80
C ILE A 70 -15.89 -40.85 7.40
N MET A 71 -16.53 -39.68 7.31
CA MET A 71 -16.89 -39.07 6.04
C MET A 71 -17.27 -37.60 6.23
N HIS A 72 -16.81 -36.72 5.33
CA HIS A 72 -17.16 -35.30 5.43
C HIS A 72 -18.63 -35.00 5.08
N ASP A 73 -19.12 -35.57 3.98
CA ASP A 73 -20.45 -35.25 3.45
C ASP A 73 -21.54 -36.11 4.10
N PRO A 74 -22.78 -35.60 4.23
CA PRO A 74 -23.91 -36.40 4.69
C PRO A 74 -24.40 -37.43 3.66
N SER A 75 -23.88 -37.39 2.43
CA SER A 75 -24.22 -38.32 1.36
C SER A 75 -22.98 -39.00 0.79
N LEU A 76 -23.20 -40.20 0.24
CA LEU A 76 -22.13 -41.04 -0.31
C LEU A 76 -21.64 -40.56 -1.69
N ASP A 77 -22.38 -39.65 -2.33
CA ASP A 77 -22.33 -39.41 -3.77
C ASP A 77 -21.02 -38.78 -4.26
N ARG A 78 -20.37 -37.91 -3.45
CA ARG A 78 -19.21 -37.15 -3.94
C ARG A 78 -17.98 -38.02 -4.07
N THR A 79 -17.63 -38.74 -3.01
CA THR A 79 -16.33 -39.41 -2.89
C THR A 79 -16.38 -40.92 -2.98
N THR A 80 -17.56 -41.56 -3.01
CA THR A 80 -17.67 -43.03 -2.98
C THR A 80 -18.46 -43.58 -4.17
N THR A 81 -18.34 -44.87 -4.44
CA THR A 81 -19.12 -45.58 -5.45
C THR A 81 -20.60 -45.76 -5.08
N GLY A 82 -20.96 -45.48 -3.82
CA GLY A 82 -22.34 -45.48 -3.34
C GLY A 82 -23.11 -44.19 -3.65
N SER A 83 -24.40 -44.19 -3.33
CA SER A 83 -25.27 -43.03 -3.51
C SER A 83 -26.30 -42.87 -2.39
N GLY A 84 -26.79 -41.63 -2.21
CA GLY A 84 -27.81 -41.29 -1.23
C GLY A 84 -27.27 -40.92 0.16
N MET A 85 -28.20 -40.59 1.06
CA MET A 85 -27.88 -40.08 2.41
C MET A 85 -27.39 -41.22 3.32
N ILE A 86 -26.29 -40.99 4.04
CA ILE A 86 -25.68 -41.98 4.95
C ILE A 86 -26.69 -42.42 6.01
N SER A 87 -27.46 -41.48 6.57
CA SER A 87 -28.46 -41.75 7.61
C SER A 87 -29.64 -42.62 7.16
N SER A 88 -29.75 -42.93 5.86
CA SER A 88 -30.82 -43.75 5.29
C SER A 88 -30.37 -45.16 4.89
N ARG A 89 -29.11 -45.51 5.16
CA ARG A 89 -28.49 -46.76 4.70
C ARG A 89 -27.82 -47.48 5.86
N ASN A 90 -27.85 -48.81 5.85
CA ASN A 90 -27.11 -49.61 6.84
C ASN A 90 -25.62 -49.62 6.47
N TYR A 91 -24.75 -49.78 7.47
CA TYR A 91 -23.36 -50.10 7.19
C TYR A 91 -23.23 -51.55 6.73
N PHE A 92 -23.75 -52.46 7.55
CA PHE A 92 -23.68 -53.89 7.29
C PHE A 92 -24.67 -54.30 6.20
N GLY A 93 -24.18 -55.08 5.24
CA GLY A 93 -24.92 -55.50 4.06
C GLY A 93 -25.06 -54.44 2.97
N ASP A 94 -24.43 -53.26 3.11
CA ASP A 94 -24.58 -52.15 2.17
C ASP A 94 -23.32 -51.28 2.05
N ILE A 95 -23.13 -50.26 2.91
CA ILE A 95 -22.01 -49.30 2.79
C ILE A 95 -20.64 -49.99 2.84
N GLU A 96 -20.49 -51.09 3.58
CA GLU A 96 -19.23 -51.84 3.69
C GLU A 96 -18.66 -52.33 2.34
N PHE A 97 -19.49 -52.41 1.30
CA PHE A 97 -19.09 -52.81 -0.05
C PHE A 97 -18.70 -51.64 -0.97
N PHE A 98 -18.95 -50.40 -0.56
CA PHE A 98 -18.56 -49.22 -1.34
C PHE A 98 -17.10 -48.84 -1.10
N THR A 99 -16.54 -48.20 -2.12
CA THR A 99 -15.15 -47.74 -2.13
C THR A 99 -15.05 -46.29 -2.55
N THR A 100 -13.93 -45.62 -2.27
CA THR A 100 -13.65 -44.28 -2.78
C THR A 100 -13.65 -44.28 -4.32
N LYS A 101 -14.13 -43.20 -4.95
CA LYS A 101 -14.05 -43.04 -6.42
C LYS A 101 -12.63 -42.78 -6.91
N GLU A 102 -11.83 -42.13 -6.08
CA GLU A 102 -10.43 -41.85 -6.37
C GLU A 102 -9.57 -43.06 -6.04
N GLU A 103 -8.53 -43.24 -6.85
CA GLU A 103 -7.50 -44.24 -6.61
C GLU A 103 -6.51 -43.77 -5.53
N PRO A 104 -5.98 -44.66 -4.69
CA PRO A 104 -6.35 -46.07 -4.57
C PRO A 104 -7.76 -46.25 -3.99
N HIS A 105 -8.58 -47.09 -4.64
CA HIS A 105 -9.93 -47.38 -4.16
C HIS A 105 -9.90 -48.00 -2.75
N CYS A 106 -10.38 -47.25 -1.76
CA CYS A 106 -10.38 -47.63 -0.35
C CYS A 106 -11.80 -47.86 0.17
N SER A 107 -11.99 -48.79 1.10
CA SER A 107 -13.26 -48.96 1.83
C SER A 107 -13.56 -47.74 2.71
N ILE A 108 -14.84 -47.49 2.95
CA ILE A 108 -15.31 -46.43 3.86
C ILE A 108 -15.08 -46.88 5.32
N PRO A 109 -14.23 -46.18 6.09
CA PRO A 109 -13.88 -46.61 7.44
C PRO A 109 -15.02 -46.39 8.43
N ARG A 110 -15.16 -47.31 9.38
CA ARG A 110 -15.86 -47.05 10.63
C ARG A 110 -14.97 -46.29 11.60
N PHE A 111 -15.58 -45.64 12.56
CA PHE A 111 -14.87 -44.95 13.64
C PHE A 111 -13.99 -45.91 14.46
N GLN A 112 -14.46 -47.15 14.67
CA GLN A 112 -13.73 -48.21 15.36
C GLN A 112 -12.40 -48.55 14.65
N ASP A 113 -12.37 -48.52 13.31
CA ASP A 113 -11.15 -48.80 12.55
C ASP A 113 -10.06 -47.74 12.82
N VAL A 114 -10.45 -46.50 13.13
CA VAL A 114 -9.54 -45.44 13.57
C VAL A 114 -9.17 -45.55 15.04
N LEU A 115 -10.09 -45.97 15.91
CA LEU A 115 -9.75 -46.25 17.32
C LEU A 115 -8.70 -47.36 17.44
N ASP A 116 -8.86 -48.44 16.67
CA ASP A 116 -7.91 -49.55 16.62
C ASP A 116 -6.52 -49.08 16.16
N LEU A 117 -6.48 -48.12 15.21
CA LEU A 117 -5.23 -47.51 14.78
C LEU A 117 -4.64 -46.58 15.85
N LEU A 118 -5.46 -45.75 16.48
CA LEU A 118 -5.07 -44.79 17.51
C LEU A 118 -4.50 -45.46 18.77
N LEU A 119 -5.03 -46.63 19.15
CA LEU A 119 -4.66 -47.36 20.36
C LEU A 119 -3.37 -48.18 20.23
N LYS A 120 -2.77 -48.28 19.04
CA LYS A 120 -1.46 -48.90 18.88
C LYS A 120 -0.39 -48.10 19.63
N ALA A 121 0.52 -48.80 20.31
CA ALA A 121 1.58 -48.18 21.11
C ALA A 121 2.45 -47.18 20.31
N GLU A 122 2.76 -47.53 19.05
CA GLU A 122 3.51 -46.67 18.11
C GLU A 122 2.79 -45.35 17.77
N ASN A 123 1.46 -45.33 17.86
CA ASN A 123 0.63 -44.17 17.54
C ASN A 123 0.24 -43.35 18.77
N SER A 124 0.81 -43.64 19.94
CA SER A 124 0.51 -42.96 21.21
C SER A 124 0.74 -41.44 21.20
N HIS A 125 1.54 -40.95 20.25
CA HIS A 125 1.84 -39.53 20.04
C HIS A 125 0.76 -38.77 19.27
N VAL A 126 -0.18 -39.46 18.61
CA VAL A 126 -1.21 -38.86 17.75
C VAL A 126 -2.52 -38.71 18.49
N TRP A 127 -3.19 -37.56 18.41
CA TRP A 127 -4.59 -37.39 18.84
C TRP A 127 -5.51 -37.15 17.65
N VAL A 128 -6.83 -37.13 17.89
CA VAL A 128 -7.82 -36.85 16.84
C VAL A 128 -8.76 -35.70 17.21
N VAL A 129 -9.22 -34.99 16.18
CA VAL A 129 -10.26 -33.98 16.26
C VAL A 129 -11.47 -34.51 15.52
N ILE A 130 -12.57 -34.77 16.23
CA ILE A 130 -13.79 -35.33 15.66
C ILE A 130 -14.76 -34.19 15.34
N ASP A 131 -14.98 -33.91 14.05
CA ASP A 131 -15.87 -32.86 13.60
C ASP A 131 -17.35 -33.27 13.70
N ILE A 132 -18.13 -32.49 14.46
CA ILE A 132 -19.57 -32.68 14.65
C ILE A 132 -20.31 -31.50 14.01
N LYS A 133 -20.81 -31.72 12.80
CA LYS A 133 -21.49 -30.70 12.00
C LYS A 133 -22.87 -30.35 12.56
N MET A 134 -23.28 -29.09 12.33
CA MET A 134 -24.51 -28.51 12.88
C MET A 134 -25.82 -29.21 12.48
N TYR A 135 -25.84 -29.92 11.35
CA TYR A 135 -27.03 -30.63 10.85
C TYR A 135 -27.20 -32.02 11.49
N LEU A 136 -26.21 -32.54 12.21
CA LEU A 136 -26.30 -33.84 12.87
C LEU A 136 -27.23 -33.81 14.08
N SER A 137 -27.75 -34.98 14.44
CA SER A 137 -28.58 -35.17 15.63
C SER A 137 -27.69 -35.33 16.88
N PRO A 138 -28.03 -34.71 18.04
CA PRO A 138 -27.22 -34.84 19.27
C PRO A 138 -27.01 -36.28 19.76
N GLU A 139 -27.87 -37.21 19.36
CA GLU A 139 -27.78 -38.66 19.61
C GLU A 139 -26.49 -39.27 19.10
N ILE A 140 -25.82 -38.65 18.11
CA ILE A 140 -24.51 -39.11 17.63
C ILE A 140 -23.47 -39.16 18.76
N LEU A 141 -23.55 -38.25 19.74
CA LEU A 141 -22.68 -38.23 20.92
C LEU A 141 -22.97 -39.38 21.89
N VAL A 142 -24.20 -39.88 21.90
CA VAL A 142 -24.58 -41.05 22.70
C VAL A 142 -23.97 -42.30 22.07
N THR A 143 -24.08 -42.44 20.75
CA THR A 143 -23.45 -43.55 20.00
C THR A 143 -21.93 -43.51 20.15
N LEU A 144 -21.33 -42.32 19.99
CA LEU A 144 -19.89 -42.13 20.21
C LEU A 144 -19.46 -42.52 21.62
N SER A 145 -20.22 -42.12 22.65
CA SER A 145 -19.98 -42.52 24.04
C SER A 145 -20.04 -44.03 24.26
N LYS A 146 -21.02 -44.73 23.66
CA LYS A 146 -21.11 -46.19 23.74
C LYS A 146 -19.90 -46.87 23.11
N ILE A 147 -19.46 -46.41 21.94
CA ILE A 147 -18.30 -46.96 21.25
C ILE A 147 -17.03 -46.69 22.08
N LEU A 148 -16.78 -45.47 22.54
CA LEU A 148 -15.56 -45.18 23.32
C LEU A 148 -15.53 -45.99 24.63
N LYS A 149 -16.66 -46.12 25.33
CA LYS A 149 -16.76 -46.92 26.56
C LYS A 149 -16.57 -48.42 26.34
N SER A 150 -16.83 -48.94 25.14
CA SER A 150 -16.53 -50.36 24.87
C SER A 150 -15.03 -50.63 24.76
N TYR A 151 -14.22 -49.61 24.48
CA TYR A 151 -12.75 -49.71 24.48
C TYR A 151 -12.14 -49.37 25.85
N ASN A 152 -12.66 -48.36 26.54
CA ASN A 152 -12.19 -47.94 27.86
C ASN A 152 -13.35 -47.27 28.62
N GLU A 153 -13.86 -47.96 29.66
CA GLU A 153 -15.10 -47.60 30.36
C GLU A 153 -15.06 -46.20 31.00
N ASP A 154 -13.91 -45.79 31.54
CA ASP A 154 -13.72 -44.51 32.22
C ASP A 154 -13.28 -43.35 31.31
N LEU A 155 -13.11 -43.62 30.00
CA LEU A 155 -12.65 -42.67 28.97
C LEU A 155 -11.27 -42.03 29.22
N SER A 156 -10.56 -42.43 30.28
CA SER A 156 -9.30 -41.82 30.70
C SER A 156 -8.23 -41.88 29.62
N VAL A 157 -8.17 -42.98 28.86
CA VAL A 157 -7.22 -43.19 27.75
C VAL A 157 -7.47 -42.21 26.60
N PHE A 158 -8.70 -41.71 26.46
CA PHE A 158 -9.11 -40.81 25.38
C PHE A 158 -9.04 -39.32 25.72
N SER A 159 -9.02 -38.96 27.00
CA SER A 159 -9.03 -37.56 27.50
C SER A 159 -7.98 -36.64 26.85
N LYS A 160 -6.81 -37.19 26.45
CA LYS A 160 -5.73 -36.45 25.76
C LYS A 160 -5.54 -36.86 24.29
N ARG A 161 -6.35 -37.81 23.83
CA ARG A 161 -6.22 -38.45 22.52
C ARG A 161 -7.38 -38.13 21.58
N ILE A 162 -8.48 -37.58 22.10
CA ILE A 162 -9.67 -37.20 21.34
C ILE A 162 -10.12 -35.80 21.77
N SER A 163 -10.52 -34.97 20.80
CA SER A 163 -11.24 -33.72 21.02
C SER A 163 -12.52 -33.69 20.19
N LEU A 164 -13.57 -33.06 20.72
CA LEU A 164 -14.85 -32.90 20.03
C LEU A 164 -14.90 -31.54 19.34
N GLY A 165 -14.85 -31.56 18.01
CA GLY A 165 -14.97 -30.42 17.13
C GLY A 165 -16.42 -29.95 16.94
N ILE A 166 -16.93 -29.08 17.81
CA ILE A 166 -18.36 -28.73 17.83
C ILE A 166 -18.68 -27.46 17.03
N TRP A 167 -19.53 -27.60 16.00
CA TRP A 167 -20.04 -26.48 15.19
C TRP A 167 -21.25 -25.74 15.77
N HIS A 168 -22.03 -26.37 16.66
CA HIS A 168 -23.28 -25.80 17.17
C HIS A 168 -23.47 -26.01 18.69
N PRO A 169 -23.92 -25.00 19.48
CA PRO A 169 -24.03 -25.11 20.93
C PRO A 169 -24.96 -26.21 21.44
N LYS A 170 -25.92 -26.66 20.61
CA LYS A 170 -26.86 -27.76 20.93
C LYS A 170 -26.18 -29.05 21.38
N PHE A 171 -24.92 -29.25 20.97
CA PHE A 171 -24.15 -30.44 21.29
C PHE A 171 -23.39 -30.34 22.62
N ILE A 172 -23.22 -29.12 23.19
CA ILE A 172 -22.40 -28.91 24.39
C ILE A 172 -22.98 -29.68 25.58
N SER A 173 -24.29 -29.60 25.82
CA SER A 173 -24.92 -30.30 26.96
C SER A 173 -24.82 -31.82 26.81
N TYR A 174 -25.00 -32.34 25.59
CA TYR A 174 -24.84 -33.76 25.29
C TYR A 174 -23.39 -34.21 25.49
N ALA A 175 -22.42 -33.45 25.00
CA ALA A 175 -21.00 -33.75 25.17
C ALA A 175 -20.63 -33.80 26.66
N LYS A 176 -21.03 -32.79 27.45
CA LYS A 176 -20.80 -32.78 28.90
C LYS A 176 -21.50 -33.91 29.65
N THR A 177 -22.64 -34.40 29.15
CA THR A 177 -23.40 -35.49 29.79
C THR A 177 -22.81 -36.86 29.48
N TYR A 178 -22.48 -37.12 28.21
CA TYR A 178 -22.11 -38.46 27.75
C TYR A 178 -20.59 -38.67 27.60
N LEU A 179 -19.82 -37.60 27.47
CA LEU A 179 -18.37 -37.58 27.25
C LEU A 179 -17.67 -36.51 28.13
N PRO A 180 -17.88 -36.50 29.46
CA PRO A 180 -17.39 -35.42 30.34
C PRO A 180 -15.86 -35.27 30.36
N GLU A 181 -15.12 -36.34 30.08
CA GLU A 181 -13.65 -36.36 30.07
C GLU A 181 -13.03 -35.96 28.72
N ILE A 182 -13.86 -35.79 27.68
CA ILE A 182 -13.37 -35.46 26.33
C ILE A 182 -13.51 -33.95 26.09
N PRO A 183 -12.40 -33.24 25.81
CA PRO A 183 -12.44 -31.80 25.60
C PRO A 183 -13.30 -31.36 24.41
N ILE A 184 -13.98 -30.22 24.57
CA ILE A 184 -14.78 -29.56 23.55
C ILE A 184 -13.96 -28.46 22.89
N VAL A 185 -13.69 -28.59 21.59
CA VAL A 185 -13.04 -27.56 20.78
C VAL A 185 -14.09 -26.98 19.83
N HIS A 186 -14.40 -25.69 19.96
CA HIS A 186 -15.37 -25.07 19.07
C HIS A 186 -14.79 -24.91 17.66
N ILE A 187 -15.50 -25.44 16.66
CA ILE A 187 -15.14 -25.27 15.25
C ILE A 187 -16.05 -24.25 14.60
N GLY A 188 -15.46 -23.25 13.96
CA GLY A 188 -16.26 -22.22 13.31
C GLY A 188 -15.48 -21.19 12.52
N VAL A 189 -16.24 -20.25 11.96
CA VAL A 189 -15.74 -19.16 11.10
C VAL A 189 -15.90 -17.77 11.73
N SER A 190 -16.51 -17.67 12.92
CA SER A 190 -16.87 -16.39 13.53
C SER A 190 -16.34 -16.27 14.96
N LEU A 191 -15.44 -15.29 15.18
CA LEU A 191 -14.93 -14.96 16.52
C LEU A 191 -16.06 -14.51 17.47
N LYS A 192 -17.11 -13.86 16.93
CA LYS A 192 -18.27 -13.43 17.73
C LYS A 192 -19.08 -14.61 18.25
N ILE A 193 -19.31 -15.63 17.41
CA ILE A 193 -19.99 -16.85 17.83
C ILE A 193 -19.15 -17.60 18.86
N ALA A 194 -17.83 -17.71 18.62
CA ALA A 194 -16.90 -18.34 19.55
C ALA A 194 -16.95 -17.69 20.94
N ARG A 195 -16.91 -16.35 21.00
CA ARG A 195 -17.01 -15.60 22.27
C ARG A 195 -18.37 -15.75 22.95
N ASN A 196 -19.47 -15.67 22.21
CA ASN A 196 -20.80 -15.55 22.80
C ASN A 196 -21.41 -16.90 23.21
N TYR A 197 -21.11 -17.96 22.46
CA TYR A 197 -21.79 -19.25 22.62
C TYR A 197 -20.84 -20.39 22.99
N PHE A 198 -19.53 -20.18 22.86
CA PHE A 198 -18.50 -21.17 23.17
C PHE A 198 -17.43 -20.62 24.12
N ALA A 199 -17.83 -19.67 24.99
CA ALA A 199 -16.97 -19.18 26.06
C ALA A 199 -16.49 -20.29 26.99
N ASP A 200 -17.30 -21.34 27.17
CA ASP A 200 -17.04 -22.50 28.02
C ASP A 200 -16.44 -23.70 27.27
N ALA A 201 -16.09 -23.55 25.99
CA ALA A 201 -15.34 -24.59 25.27
C ALA A 201 -13.90 -24.64 25.77
N ASP A 202 -13.25 -25.80 25.71
CA ASP A 202 -11.90 -26.01 26.20
C ASP A 202 -10.84 -25.48 25.21
N GLY A 203 -11.20 -25.35 23.93
CA GLY A 203 -10.35 -24.75 22.89
C GLY A 203 -11.15 -24.22 21.70
N TYR A 204 -10.43 -23.65 20.73
CA TYR A 204 -11.01 -23.11 19.51
C TYR A 204 -10.28 -23.62 18.28
N ASN A 205 -11.02 -24.01 17.24
CA ASN A 205 -10.48 -24.42 15.94
C ASN A 205 -11.18 -23.62 14.85
N LEU A 206 -10.52 -22.55 14.41
CA LEU A 206 -11.17 -21.47 13.68
C LEU A 206 -10.64 -21.36 12.26
N ASN A 207 -11.47 -20.85 11.36
CA ASN A 207 -11.02 -20.56 10.01
C ASN A 207 -9.83 -19.58 10.03
N TYR A 208 -8.77 -19.88 9.28
CA TYR A 208 -7.55 -19.07 9.21
C TYR A 208 -7.84 -17.57 8.95
N ILE A 209 -8.81 -17.26 8.09
CA ILE A 209 -9.17 -15.87 7.78
C ILE A 209 -9.73 -15.15 9.01
N ALA A 210 -10.50 -15.85 9.86
CA ALA A 210 -11.03 -15.27 11.09
C ALA A 210 -9.92 -14.95 12.10
N VAL A 211 -8.89 -15.80 12.20
CA VAL A 211 -7.82 -15.64 13.20
C VAL A 211 -6.60 -14.84 12.73
N SER A 212 -6.44 -14.62 11.41
CA SER A 212 -5.26 -13.95 10.85
C SER A 212 -5.27 -12.41 10.95
N GLY A 213 -6.44 -11.80 11.14
CA GLY A 213 -6.59 -10.35 11.30
C GLY A 213 -6.39 -9.87 12.74
N HIS A 214 -6.39 -8.56 12.96
CA HIS A 214 -6.17 -7.94 14.29
C HIS A 214 -7.13 -8.46 15.38
N GLU A 215 -8.43 -8.61 15.06
CA GLU A 215 -9.39 -9.19 16.01
C GLU A 215 -9.06 -10.65 16.37
N GLY A 216 -8.52 -11.40 15.40
CA GLY A 216 -8.02 -12.76 15.59
C GLY A 216 -6.83 -12.81 16.54
N GLN A 217 -5.87 -11.89 16.41
CA GLN A 217 -4.73 -11.81 17.34
C GLN A 217 -5.18 -11.53 18.78
N ASN A 218 -6.15 -10.63 18.97
CA ASN A 218 -6.72 -10.35 20.28
C ASN A 218 -7.46 -11.58 20.82
N PHE A 219 -8.22 -12.27 19.97
CA PHE A 219 -8.89 -13.50 20.34
C PHE A 219 -7.90 -14.61 20.76
N ILE A 220 -6.80 -14.79 20.03
CA ILE A 220 -5.75 -15.78 20.37
C ILE A 220 -5.18 -15.46 21.75
N LYS A 221 -4.82 -14.20 22.01
CA LYS A 221 -4.33 -13.77 23.34
C LYS A 221 -5.37 -13.98 24.44
N GLU A 222 -6.64 -13.64 24.18
CA GLU A 222 -7.75 -13.87 25.12
C GLU A 222 -7.91 -15.36 25.45
N ALA A 223 -7.82 -16.23 24.45
CA ALA A 223 -7.91 -17.68 24.60
C ALA A 223 -6.72 -18.24 25.38
N HIS A 224 -5.49 -17.87 25.01
CA HIS A 224 -4.27 -18.30 25.70
C HIS A 224 -4.21 -17.84 27.15
N ASN A 225 -4.64 -16.61 27.44
CA ASN A 225 -4.73 -16.12 28.82
C ASN A 225 -5.70 -16.94 29.69
N LYS A 226 -6.61 -17.68 29.05
CA LYS A 226 -7.54 -18.60 29.70
C LYS A 226 -7.10 -20.07 29.61
N GLY A 227 -5.89 -20.36 29.12
CA GLY A 227 -5.38 -21.72 28.94
C GLY A 227 -6.08 -22.50 27.82
N LYS A 228 -6.60 -21.81 26.80
CA LYS A 228 -7.36 -22.42 25.70
C LYS A 228 -6.54 -22.44 24.42
N PRO A 229 -6.27 -23.62 23.82
CA PRO A 229 -5.56 -23.70 22.56
C PRO A 229 -6.40 -23.15 21.40
N VAL A 230 -5.72 -22.59 20.41
CA VAL A 230 -6.32 -22.08 19.17
C VAL A 230 -5.69 -22.76 17.97
N PHE A 231 -6.52 -23.47 17.22
CA PHE A 231 -6.17 -24.13 15.95
C PHE A 231 -6.67 -23.33 14.76
N ALA A 232 -6.03 -23.49 13.60
CA ALA A 232 -6.41 -22.81 12.36
C ALA A 232 -6.62 -23.78 11.19
N TRP A 233 -7.74 -23.65 10.48
CA TRP A 233 -8.07 -24.44 9.28
C TRP A 233 -8.52 -23.59 8.08
N THR A 234 -8.33 -24.01 6.83
CA THR A 234 -7.36 -25.00 6.35
C THR A 234 -6.12 -24.26 5.84
N VAL A 235 -4.94 -24.63 6.33
CA VAL A 235 -3.65 -23.98 6.09
C VAL A 235 -2.85 -24.83 5.09
N ASN A 236 -2.97 -24.49 3.80
CA ASN A 236 -2.32 -25.23 2.70
C ASN A 236 -1.23 -24.43 1.95
N LYS A 237 -0.85 -23.26 2.50
CA LYS A 237 0.17 -22.36 1.93
C LYS A 237 1.22 -21.99 2.97
N GLU A 238 2.47 -21.87 2.52
CA GLU A 238 3.64 -21.60 3.37
C GLU A 238 3.55 -20.26 4.11
N ASP A 239 3.12 -19.21 3.42
CA ASP A 239 2.89 -17.88 4.00
C ASP A 239 1.87 -17.91 5.14
N ARG A 240 0.80 -18.69 4.99
CA ARG A 240 -0.22 -18.87 6.03
C ARG A 240 0.31 -19.67 7.21
N ALA A 241 1.09 -20.72 6.97
CA ALA A 241 1.71 -21.51 8.04
C ALA A 241 2.72 -20.68 8.85
N LYS A 242 3.57 -19.90 8.17
CA LYS A 242 4.46 -18.92 8.80
C LYS A 242 3.67 -17.90 9.64
N ASN A 243 2.59 -17.37 9.08
CA ASN A 243 1.74 -16.44 9.82
C ASN A 243 1.09 -17.10 11.05
N CYS A 244 0.57 -18.32 10.94
CA CYS A 244 0.03 -19.07 12.08
C CYS A 244 1.08 -19.24 13.19
N HIS A 245 2.31 -19.61 12.84
CA HIS A 245 3.42 -19.70 13.79
C HIS A 245 3.68 -18.36 14.48
N ASN A 246 3.79 -17.26 13.72
CA ASN A 246 4.03 -15.92 14.27
C ASN A 246 2.90 -15.41 15.17
N LEU A 247 1.66 -15.82 14.88
CA LEU A 247 0.49 -15.48 15.69
C LEU A 247 0.37 -16.29 16.98
N GLY A 248 1.21 -17.31 17.16
CA GLY A 248 1.12 -18.25 18.28
C GLY A 248 -0.03 -19.26 18.13
N ILE A 249 -0.51 -19.53 16.91
CA ILE A 249 -1.50 -20.59 16.69
C ILE A 249 -0.91 -21.93 17.14
N ASP A 250 -1.68 -22.68 17.94
CA ASP A 250 -1.21 -23.90 18.59
C ASP A 250 -1.18 -25.10 17.66
N ALA A 251 -2.09 -25.16 16.68
CA ALA A 251 -2.12 -26.20 15.66
C ALA A 251 -2.66 -25.70 14.31
N ILE A 252 -2.14 -26.24 13.22
CA ILE A 252 -2.66 -25.98 11.87
C ILE A 252 -3.24 -27.24 11.25
N MET A 253 -4.40 -27.12 10.61
CA MET A 253 -5.01 -28.20 9.83
C MET A 253 -4.64 -28.06 8.36
N THR A 254 -4.06 -29.10 7.78
CA THR A 254 -3.53 -29.06 6.41
C THR A 254 -3.77 -30.36 5.66
N ASP A 255 -3.97 -30.24 4.34
CA ASP A 255 -4.05 -31.38 3.43
C ASP A 255 -2.63 -31.89 3.09
N LYS A 256 -1.60 -31.05 3.26
CA LYS A 256 -0.20 -31.30 2.86
C LYS A 256 0.66 -31.67 4.07
N THR A 257 0.33 -32.80 4.70
CA THR A 257 0.93 -33.29 5.95
C THR A 257 2.45 -33.37 5.90
N LYS A 258 3.03 -34.15 4.98
CA LYS A 258 4.49 -34.29 4.84
C LYS A 258 5.21 -32.95 4.66
N PHE A 259 4.70 -32.11 3.77
CA PHE A 259 5.31 -30.82 3.47
C PHE A 259 5.40 -29.95 4.72
N PHE A 260 4.33 -29.82 5.49
CA PHE A 260 4.34 -28.94 6.66
C PHE A 260 5.07 -29.52 7.88
N VAL A 261 5.10 -30.85 8.04
CA VAL A 261 5.97 -31.47 9.04
C VAL A 261 7.44 -31.18 8.71
N ASP A 262 7.86 -31.37 7.46
CA ASP A 262 9.24 -31.14 7.04
C ASP A 262 9.59 -29.63 7.05
N PHE A 263 8.64 -28.77 6.67
CA PHE A 263 8.77 -27.31 6.68
C PHE A 263 9.11 -26.80 8.08
N PHE A 264 8.34 -27.18 9.10
CA PHE A 264 8.60 -26.70 10.46
C PHE A 264 9.80 -27.37 11.13
N LYS A 265 10.22 -28.57 10.70
CA LYS A 265 11.50 -29.17 11.12
C LYS A 265 12.70 -28.38 10.57
N LYS A 266 12.67 -27.96 9.30
CA LYS A 266 13.74 -27.16 8.69
C LYS A 266 13.81 -25.75 9.26
N PHE A 267 12.65 -25.15 9.50
CA PHE A 267 12.51 -23.82 10.08
C PHE A 267 13.23 -23.68 11.45
N GLU A 268 13.37 -24.77 12.22
CA GLU A 268 14.10 -24.78 13.48
C GLU A 268 15.62 -24.86 13.26
N ASN A 269 16.09 -25.75 12.38
CA ASN A 269 17.52 -25.93 12.10
C ASN A 269 18.20 -24.69 11.49
N GLU A 270 17.45 -23.88 10.72
CA GLU A 270 17.96 -22.63 10.13
C GLU A 270 18.09 -21.51 11.18
N ASN A 271 17.29 -21.54 12.25
CA ASN A 271 17.39 -20.59 13.37
C ASN A 271 18.49 -20.99 14.37
N GLU A 272 18.75 -22.30 14.56
CA GLU A 272 19.84 -22.79 15.43
C GLU A 272 21.25 -22.52 14.83
N GLN A 273 21.40 -22.53 13.50
CA GLN A 273 22.68 -22.17 12.84
C GLN A 273 23.03 -20.67 12.92
N GLU A 274 22.06 -19.79 13.17
CA GLU A 274 22.32 -18.37 13.45
C GLU A 274 22.76 -18.13 14.91
N GLU A 275 22.50 -19.06 15.83
CA GLU A 275 22.90 -18.96 17.25
C GLU A 275 24.35 -19.43 17.51
N GLU A 276 24.88 -20.36 16.70
CA GLU A 276 26.21 -20.97 16.92
C GLU A 276 27.41 -20.03 16.62
N TYR A 277 27.19 -18.91 15.92
CA TYR A 277 28.22 -17.86 15.74
C TYR A 277 28.26 -16.83 16.88
N GLY A 278 27.47 -17.02 17.94
CA GLY A 278 27.24 -16.06 19.01
C GLY A 278 27.55 -16.52 20.43
N GLU A 279 28.31 -17.59 20.67
CA GLU A 279 28.63 -18.01 22.05
C GLU A 279 29.90 -17.35 22.59
N GLY A 280 29.71 -16.29 23.37
CA GLY A 280 30.83 -15.60 24.02
C GLY A 280 30.50 -14.62 25.12
N THR A 281 29.29 -14.55 25.68
CA THR A 281 29.04 -13.91 26.98
C THR A 281 27.75 -14.44 27.59
N GLY A 282 27.82 -15.05 28.76
CA GLY A 282 26.66 -15.47 29.55
C GLY A 282 25.80 -14.29 29.99
N LEU A 283 24.88 -13.89 29.11
CA LEU A 283 23.78 -12.98 29.38
C LEU A 283 22.50 -13.73 29.01
N VAL A 284 21.65 -13.92 30.01
CA VAL A 284 20.28 -14.41 29.87
C VAL A 284 19.62 -13.71 28.67
N ILE A 285 19.19 -14.50 27.68
CA ILE A 285 18.45 -14.01 26.51
C ILE A 285 17.08 -13.52 27.02
N GLU A 286 16.99 -12.25 27.40
CA GLU A 286 15.71 -11.55 27.46
C GLU A 286 15.11 -11.58 26.05
N ARG A 287 13.97 -12.26 25.88
CA ARG A 287 13.07 -12.12 24.72
C ARG A 287 13.04 -10.64 24.32
N ARG A 288 13.50 -10.29 23.12
CA ARG A 288 13.60 -8.90 22.64
C ARG A 288 12.26 -8.18 22.83
N LYS A 289 12.11 -7.45 23.94
CA LYS A 289 10.97 -6.57 24.20
C LYS A 289 10.93 -5.53 23.09
N TYR A 290 9.84 -5.50 22.33
CA TYR A 290 9.48 -4.37 21.48
C TYR A 290 9.68 -3.08 22.30
N ARG A 291 10.65 -2.25 21.91
CA ARG A 291 10.72 -0.90 22.48
C ARG A 291 9.58 -0.12 21.83
N PRO A 292 8.59 0.37 22.60
CA PRO A 292 7.55 1.21 22.04
C PRO A 292 8.21 2.44 21.41
N LEU A 293 7.73 2.85 20.24
CA LEU A 293 8.14 4.12 19.67
C LEU A 293 7.55 5.25 20.51
N PRO A 294 8.25 6.40 20.63
CA PRO A 294 7.64 7.57 21.24
C PRO A 294 6.47 8.04 20.38
N GLY A 295 5.46 8.61 20.99
CA GLY A 295 4.28 9.10 20.29
C GLY A 295 3.16 9.51 21.23
N PRO A 296 2.20 10.31 20.76
CA PRO A 296 1.04 10.66 21.56
C PRO A 296 0.23 9.40 21.87
N PHE A 297 -0.30 9.33 23.10
CA PHE A 297 -1.12 8.20 23.52
C PHE A 297 -2.37 8.06 22.61
N PRO A 298 -2.57 6.89 21.96
CA PRO A 298 -3.72 6.68 21.08
C PRO A 298 -4.99 6.41 21.89
N LEU A 299 -6.11 7.03 21.48
CA LEU A 299 -7.41 6.76 22.08
C LEU A 299 -8.02 5.46 21.52
N PRO A 300 -8.81 4.71 22.30
CA PRO A 300 -9.48 3.51 21.81
C PRO A 300 -10.30 3.77 20.53
N PHE A 301 -10.23 2.85 19.57
CA PHE A 301 -10.96 2.82 18.28
C PHE A 301 -10.63 3.95 17.28
N VAL A 302 -10.34 5.16 17.73
CA VAL A 302 -10.05 6.32 16.87
C VAL A 302 -8.56 6.64 16.74
N GLY A 303 -7.72 6.02 17.58
CA GLY A 303 -6.29 6.30 17.64
C GLY A 303 -6.03 7.76 18.02
N ASN A 304 -5.10 8.41 17.32
CA ASN A 304 -4.75 9.82 17.48
C ASN A 304 -5.57 10.77 16.60
N ARG A 305 -6.63 10.30 15.91
CA ARG A 305 -7.42 11.16 14.99
C ARG A 305 -8.03 12.40 15.66
N LEU A 306 -8.40 12.33 16.94
CA LEU A 306 -8.92 13.48 17.68
C LEU A 306 -7.83 14.46 18.15
N GLN A 307 -6.59 13.97 18.26
CA GLN A 307 -5.40 14.77 18.57
C GLN A 307 -4.80 15.39 17.30
N TYR A 308 -5.06 14.79 16.13
CA TYR A 308 -4.62 15.29 14.84
C TYR A 308 -5.17 16.70 14.57
N ARG A 309 -4.27 17.66 14.30
CA ARG A 309 -4.61 19.07 14.06
C ARG A 309 -3.95 19.56 12.77
N GLY A 310 -4.74 20.24 11.94
CA GLY A 310 -4.25 20.87 10.73
C GLY A 310 -3.91 19.87 9.63
N HIS A 311 -2.85 20.16 8.88
CA HIS A 311 -2.38 19.38 7.74
C HIS A 311 -1.34 18.33 8.17
N PRO A 312 -1.16 17.18 7.47
CA PRO A 312 -0.15 16.19 7.86
C PRO A 312 1.24 16.79 8.06
N ALA A 313 1.62 17.76 7.22
CA ALA A 313 2.90 18.45 7.31
C ALA A 313 3.09 19.24 8.62
N THR A 314 2.08 20.00 9.03
CA THR A 314 2.16 20.81 10.27
C THR A 314 2.04 19.93 11.49
N TRP A 315 1.29 18.83 11.40
CA TRP A 315 1.22 17.82 12.44
C TRP A 315 2.56 17.08 12.61
N ALA A 316 3.20 16.67 11.51
CA ALA A 316 4.49 16.00 11.52
C ALA A 316 5.59 16.82 12.18
N LYS A 317 5.59 18.15 11.97
CA LYS A 317 6.51 19.06 12.64
C LYS A 317 6.33 19.03 14.16
N ARG A 318 5.09 19.12 14.66
CA ARG A 318 4.81 19.04 16.10
C ARG A 318 5.21 17.69 16.68
N LEU A 319 4.91 16.61 15.97
CA LEU A 319 5.31 15.27 16.37
C LEU A 319 6.83 15.15 16.48
N GLN A 320 7.58 15.71 15.54
CA GLN A 320 9.04 15.71 15.60
C GLN A 320 9.56 16.52 16.81
N GLU A 321 9.03 17.71 17.03
CA GLU A 321 9.45 18.60 18.13
C GLU A 321 9.19 17.95 19.51
N GLU A 322 8.10 17.20 19.65
CA GLU A 322 7.69 16.59 20.92
C GLU A 322 8.24 15.17 21.15
N TYR A 323 8.31 14.34 20.11
CA TYR A 323 8.63 12.91 20.21
C TYR A 323 9.96 12.51 19.51
N GLY A 324 10.60 13.44 18.81
CA GLY A 324 11.88 13.23 18.13
C GLY A 324 11.78 12.77 16.68
N ASP A 325 12.90 12.30 16.12
CA ASP A 325 13.03 12.04 14.68
C ASP A 325 12.28 10.81 14.16
N ILE A 326 11.81 9.96 15.06
CA ILE A 326 10.97 8.82 14.75
C ILE A 326 9.88 8.73 15.81
N CYS A 327 8.63 8.73 15.38
CA CYS A 327 7.51 8.60 16.30
C CYS A 327 6.36 7.79 15.68
N GLU A 328 5.46 7.36 16.53
CA GLU A 328 4.33 6.52 16.18
C GLU A 328 3.02 7.25 16.47
N ILE A 329 2.06 7.09 15.56
CA ILE A 329 0.67 7.44 15.77
C ILE A 329 -0.23 6.33 15.21
N TYR A 330 -1.47 6.32 15.66
CA TYR A 330 -2.53 5.48 15.13
C TYR A 330 -3.61 6.33 14.47
N MET A 331 -4.01 5.97 13.25
CA MET A 331 -5.12 6.62 12.56
C MET A 331 -6.32 5.68 12.50
N GLY A 332 -7.11 5.63 13.58
CA GLY A 332 -8.01 4.50 13.83
C GLY A 332 -7.20 3.30 14.32
N ASN A 333 -7.29 2.18 13.61
CA ASN A 333 -6.49 0.97 13.91
C ASN A 333 -5.19 0.88 13.10
N GLU A 334 -4.94 1.85 12.20
CA GLU A 334 -3.76 1.83 11.34
C GLU A 334 -2.54 2.41 12.06
N ARG A 335 -1.43 1.70 11.99
CA ARG A 335 -0.15 2.08 12.58
C ARG A 335 0.62 2.98 11.59
N HIS A 336 0.92 4.20 11.99
CA HIS A 336 1.65 5.18 11.19
C HIS A 336 2.95 5.56 11.89
N ILE A 337 4.08 5.33 11.20
CA ILE A 337 5.39 5.77 11.66
C ILE A 337 5.78 7.04 10.90
N TRP A 338 6.15 8.08 11.64
CA TRP A 338 6.69 9.31 11.08
C TRP A 338 8.20 9.32 11.23
N ILE A 339 8.89 9.66 10.15
CA ILE A 339 10.36 9.69 10.09
C ILE A 339 10.81 11.06 9.58
N SER A 340 11.65 11.72 10.37
CA SER A 340 12.05 13.12 10.19
C SER A 340 13.56 13.32 10.03
N ARG A 341 14.35 12.24 9.89
CA ARG A 341 15.81 12.30 9.72
C ARG A 341 16.32 11.41 8.56
N ALA A 342 17.39 11.85 7.89
CA ALA A 342 17.84 11.30 6.62
C ALA A 342 18.44 9.88 6.70
N ASP A 343 19.18 9.59 7.76
CA ASP A 343 19.79 8.27 8.01
C ASP A 343 18.74 7.18 8.24
N LEU A 344 17.57 7.55 8.78
CA LEU A 344 16.46 6.63 9.05
C LEU A 344 15.73 6.12 7.81
N VAL A 345 15.84 6.84 6.68
CA VAL A 345 15.08 6.52 5.46
C VAL A 345 15.91 5.80 4.40
N GLU A 346 17.16 5.44 4.71
CA GLU A 346 18.05 4.79 3.75
C GLU A 346 17.52 3.46 3.23
N LYS A 347 17.04 2.61 4.15
CA LYS A 347 16.44 1.31 3.80
C LYS A 347 15.15 1.49 2.98
N ILE A 348 14.34 2.48 3.34
CA ILE A 348 13.07 2.81 2.68
C ILE A 348 13.27 3.18 1.22
N PHE A 349 14.30 3.97 0.91
CA PHE A 349 14.56 4.46 -0.44
C PHE A 349 15.61 3.65 -1.22
N ARG A 350 15.90 2.41 -0.81
CA ARG A 350 16.80 1.52 -1.56
C ARG A 350 16.25 1.24 -2.96
N PRO A 351 17.02 1.44 -4.05
CA PRO A 351 16.53 1.22 -5.42
C PRO A 351 16.59 -0.27 -5.79
N SER A 352 15.64 -1.07 -5.30
CA SER A 352 15.55 -2.51 -5.59
C SER A 352 14.10 -2.95 -5.74
N LEU A 353 13.83 -3.89 -6.65
CA LEU A 353 12.50 -4.52 -6.82
C LEU A 353 12.13 -5.41 -5.63
N ASN A 354 13.12 -5.87 -4.86
CA ASN A 354 12.92 -6.62 -3.61
C ASN A 354 12.81 -5.70 -2.38
N ASN A 355 12.67 -4.39 -2.58
CA ASN A 355 12.53 -3.44 -1.48
C ASN A 355 11.15 -3.60 -0.82
N ASN A 356 11.14 -3.77 0.50
CA ASN A 356 9.95 -3.93 1.32
C ASN A 356 8.99 -2.71 1.30
N TYR A 357 9.45 -1.57 0.77
CA TYR A 357 8.73 -0.29 0.77
C TYR A 357 8.38 0.18 -0.64
N LEU A 358 7.97 -0.72 -1.54
CA LEU A 358 7.55 -0.33 -2.90
C LEU A 358 6.10 0.14 -2.99
N ILE A 359 5.24 -0.19 -2.02
CA ILE A 359 3.86 0.30 -1.98
C ILE A 359 3.81 1.61 -1.20
N ARG A 360 2.97 2.57 -1.64
CA ARG A 360 2.88 3.91 -0.99
C ARG A 360 1.91 3.96 0.20
N ILE A 361 0.78 3.27 0.07
CA ILE A 361 -0.40 3.44 0.93
C ILE A 361 -0.97 2.10 1.35
N THR A 362 -1.55 2.06 2.54
CA THR A 362 -2.24 0.90 3.11
C THR A 362 -3.51 0.52 2.32
N PRO A 363 -4.01 -0.73 2.43
CA PRO A 363 -5.06 -1.20 1.54
C PRO A 363 -6.51 -0.70 1.75
N ARG A 364 -6.77 0.32 2.56
CA ARG A 364 -8.13 0.79 2.92
C ARG A 364 -8.46 2.19 2.37
N GLU A 365 -9.63 2.74 2.69
CA GLU A 365 -10.93 2.60 1.99
C GLU A 365 -11.16 3.78 1.04
N GLY A 366 -10.50 4.92 1.22
CA GLY A 366 -10.90 6.15 0.53
C GLY A 366 -10.34 6.30 -0.87
N LEU A 367 -9.06 6.04 -1.10
CA LEU A 367 -8.47 6.18 -2.43
C LEU A 367 -8.99 5.12 -3.42
N ASP A 368 -9.46 3.98 -2.90
CA ASP A 368 -10.12 2.94 -3.69
C ASP A 368 -11.49 3.42 -4.18
N GLU A 369 -12.21 4.24 -3.41
CA GLU A 369 -13.51 4.82 -3.79
C GLU A 369 -13.44 5.81 -4.96
N ILE A 370 -12.23 6.28 -5.32
CA ILE A 370 -11.99 7.19 -6.46
C ILE A 370 -11.05 6.58 -7.52
N ASP A 371 -10.82 5.26 -7.47
CA ASP A 371 -10.10 4.47 -8.48
C ASP A 371 -8.67 4.96 -8.81
N VAL A 372 -7.92 5.41 -7.79
CA VAL A 372 -6.52 5.88 -7.97
C VAL A 372 -5.46 4.86 -7.53
N THR A 373 -5.86 3.71 -7.00
CA THR A 373 -4.92 2.72 -6.41
C THR A 373 -4.66 1.50 -7.28
N THR A 374 -5.33 1.42 -8.43
CA THR A 374 -5.30 0.30 -9.39
C THR A 374 -4.72 0.72 -10.74
N LYS A 375 -4.76 2.04 -11.04
CA LYS A 375 -4.36 2.66 -12.30
C LYS A 375 -3.23 3.68 -12.07
N GLY A 376 -2.58 4.10 -13.16
CA GLY A 376 -1.51 5.09 -13.11
C GLY A 376 -0.25 4.60 -12.40
N ILE A 377 0.58 5.53 -11.92
CA ILE A 377 1.91 5.24 -11.37
C ILE A 377 2.13 5.82 -9.97
N THR A 378 1.23 6.68 -9.49
CA THR A 378 1.39 7.39 -8.22
C THR A 378 1.03 6.48 -7.06
N PHE A 379 -0.25 6.12 -6.94
CA PHE A 379 -0.79 5.30 -5.84
C PHE A 379 -1.13 3.85 -6.24
N ASN A 380 -0.83 3.45 -7.48
CA ASN A 380 -1.00 2.07 -7.95
C ASN A 380 -0.32 1.06 -7.02
N ARG A 381 -1.10 0.16 -6.42
CA ARG A 381 -0.64 -0.87 -5.48
C ARG A 381 -0.26 -2.18 -6.17
N SER A 382 -0.76 -2.44 -7.37
CA SER A 382 -0.35 -3.60 -8.16
C SER A 382 1.06 -3.36 -8.68
N LEU A 383 2.03 -4.14 -8.21
CA LEU A 383 3.43 -3.94 -8.57
C LEU A 383 3.66 -4.19 -10.06
N ASP A 384 3.06 -5.22 -10.62
CA ASP A 384 3.18 -5.54 -12.05
C ASP A 384 2.56 -4.45 -12.93
N SER A 385 1.34 -4.01 -12.59
CA SER A 385 0.68 -2.90 -13.27
C SER A 385 1.51 -1.61 -13.15
N TRP A 386 2.05 -1.32 -11.97
CA TRP A 386 2.89 -0.15 -11.75
C TRP A 386 4.19 -0.23 -12.57
N ILE A 387 4.92 -1.35 -12.56
CA ILE A 387 6.16 -1.53 -13.35
C ILE A 387 5.87 -1.30 -14.83
N PHE A 388 4.79 -1.90 -15.32
CA PHE A 388 4.36 -1.80 -16.71
C PHE A 388 4.07 -0.35 -17.12
N ASN A 389 3.17 0.33 -16.39
CA ASN A 389 2.81 1.72 -16.67
C ASN A 389 4.03 2.65 -16.51
N ARG A 390 4.84 2.43 -15.48
CA ARG A 390 5.98 3.29 -15.16
C ARG A 390 7.06 3.27 -16.24
N ARG A 391 7.27 2.12 -16.89
CA ARG A 391 8.22 1.98 -18.00
C ARG A 391 7.86 2.91 -19.15
N PHE A 392 6.64 2.79 -19.68
CA PHE A 392 6.22 3.58 -20.84
C PHE A 392 6.07 5.05 -20.50
N PHE A 393 5.59 5.36 -19.30
CA PHE A 393 5.56 6.74 -18.81
C PHE A 393 6.96 7.36 -18.81
N ASN A 394 7.95 6.67 -18.24
CA ASN A 394 9.33 7.14 -18.22
C ASN A 394 9.89 7.32 -19.64
N GLN A 395 9.57 6.40 -20.57
CA GLN A 395 10.02 6.49 -21.96
C GLN A 395 9.45 7.72 -22.66
N ALA A 396 8.17 8.00 -22.49
CA ALA A 396 7.52 9.16 -23.11
C ALA A 396 8.13 10.47 -22.61
N ILE A 397 8.25 10.62 -21.28
CA ILE A 397 8.69 11.87 -20.66
C ILE A 397 10.22 12.09 -20.70
N SER A 398 11.02 11.04 -20.87
CA SER A 398 12.49 11.15 -20.83
C SER A 398 13.15 11.24 -22.20
N SER A 399 12.38 11.19 -23.29
CA SER A 399 12.95 11.28 -24.64
C SER A 399 13.57 12.66 -24.87
N LEU A 400 14.72 12.71 -25.56
CA LEU A 400 15.40 13.98 -25.84
C LEU A 400 14.53 14.93 -26.67
N ASN A 401 13.77 14.39 -27.62
CA ASN A 401 12.84 15.19 -28.43
C ASN A 401 11.76 15.82 -27.56
N PHE A 402 11.15 15.06 -26.64
CA PHE A 402 10.17 15.58 -25.69
C PHE A 402 10.76 16.72 -24.84
N MET A 403 11.98 16.54 -24.34
CA MET A 403 12.67 17.57 -23.54
C MET A 403 13.04 18.83 -24.35
N LYS A 404 13.37 18.70 -25.64
CA LYS A 404 13.58 19.87 -26.52
C LYS A 404 12.27 20.59 -26.80
N GLN A 405 11.21 19.83 -27.07
CA GLN A 405 9.87 20.38 -27.28
C GLN A 405 9.34 21.07 -26.03
N SER A 406 9.62 20.58 -24.82
CA SER A 406 9.20 21.26 -23.59
C SER A 406 9.79 22.66 -23.47
N VAL A 407 11.07 22.84 -23.80
CA VAL A 407 11.71 24.16 -23.83
C VAL A 407 11.07 25.06 -24.90
N ILE A 408 10.90 24.57 -26.12
CA ILE A 408 10.30 25.34 -27.23
C ILE A 408 8.86 25.76 -26.90
N ARG A 409 8.02 24.83 -26.45
CA ARG A 409 6.61 25.12 -26.11
C ARG A 409 6.48 26.06 -24.93
N THR A 410 7.34 25.91 -23.91
CA THR A 410 7.39 26.83 -22.76
C THR A 410 7.71 28.25 -23.23
N GLN A 411 8.72 28.43 -24.09
CA GLN A 411 9.08 29.75 -24.61
C GLN A 411 7.95 30.38 -25.43
N ASN A 412 7.38 29.65 -26.39
CA ASN A 412 6.32 30.17 -27.25
C ASN A 412 5.08 30.60 -26.43
N LEU A 413 4.68 29.79 -25.43
CA LEU A 413 3.57 30.14 -24.56
C LEU A 413 3.91 31.31 -23.63
N PHE A 414 5.17 31.46 -23.24
CA PHE A 414 5.59 32.57 -22.38
C PHE A 414 5.57 33.87 -23.17
N GLU A 415 6.03 33.87 -24.43
CA GLU A 415 5.94 35.02 -25.34
C GLU A 415 4.47 35.44 -25.55
N GLU A 416 3.56 34.47 -25.73
CA GLU A 416 2.11 34.75 -25.80
C GLU A 416 1.58 35.36 -24.49
N MET A 417 2.04 34.87 -23.34
CA MET A 417 1.69 35.43 -22.04
C MET A 417 2.24 36.85 -21.85
N GLU A 418 3.44 37.14 -22.35
CA GLU A 418 4.03 38.48 -22.36
C GLU A 418 3.21 39.47 -23.22
N ASP A 419 2.61 39.01 -24.32
CA ASP A 419 1.66 39.84 -25.09
C ASP A 419 0.46 40.26 -24.22
N TYR A 420 -0.10 39.33 -23.45
CA TYR A 420 -1.22 39.61 -22.55
C TYR A 420 -0.82 40.58 -21.43
N TRP A 421 0.38 40.41 -20.85
CA TRP A 421 0.89 41.34 -19.84
C TRP A 421 1.10 42.74 -20.40
N ARG A 422 1.60 42.87 -21.64
CA ARG A 422 1.73 44.17 -22.32
C ARG A 422 0.38 44.84 -22.54
N GLU A 423 -0.64 44.09 -22.94
CA GLU A 423 -1.99 44.64 -23.12
C GLU A 423 -2.62 45.09 -21.78
N LEU A 424 -2.52 44.28 -20.73
CA LEU A 424 -2.99 44.67 -19.39
C LEU A 424 -2.24 45.89 -18.84
N LYS A 425 -0.93 45.98 -19.11
CA LYS A 425 -0.11 47.13 -18.74
C LYS A 425 -0.66 48.40 -19.39
N LEU A 426 -1.00 48.38 -20.69
CA LEU A 426 -1.58 49.53 -21.41
C LEU A 426 -2.96 49.96 -20.85
N GLN A 427 -3.76 49.01 -20.33
CA GLN A 427 -5.09 49.32 -19.79
C GLN A 427 -5.06 49.91 -18.38
N THR A 428 -3.99 49.69 -17.62
CA THR A 428 -3.87 50.11 -16.21
C THR A 428 -3.16 51.47 -16.05
N GLU A 429 -2.77 52.12 -17.15
CA GLU A 429 -2.00 53.36 -17.12
C GLU A 429 -2.81 54.56 -16.63
N ASN A 430 -2.55 54.98 -15.38
CA ASN A 430 -2.85 56.33 -14.90
C ASN A 430 -1.67 57.05 -14.23
N THR A 431 -0.47 56.46 -14.12
CA THR A 431 0.77 57.19 -13.75
C THR A 431 2.04 56.34 -13.91
N SER A 432 2.99 56.80 -14.75
CA SER A 432 4.42 56.39 -14.84
C SER A 432 4.83 55.10 -15.59
N GLY A 433 4.08 54.59 -16.57
CA GLY A 433 4.55 53.89 -17.80
C GLY A 433 5.65 52.80 -17.80
N LYS A 434 6.20 52.35 -16.67
CA LYS A 434 7.37 51.43 -16.62
C LYS A 434 7.19 50.20 -15.75
N GLU A 435 6.19 50.18 -14.87
CA GLU A 435 6.01 49.13 -13.88
C GLU A 435 4.63 48.50 -14.03
N PHE A 436 4.56 47.16 -14.03
CA PHE A 436 3.32 46.40 -14.08
C PHE A 436 3.24 45.47 -12.88
N THR A 437 2.11 45.45 -12.18
CA THR A 437 1.90 44.59 -11.01
C THR A 437 0.95 43.46 -11.36
N LEU A 438 1.32 42.23 -11.00
CA LEU A 438 0.51 41.04 -11.29
C LEU A 438 0.62 39.99 -10.18
N ASN A 439 -0.41 39.15 -10.07
CA ASN A 439 -0.43 37.98 -9.20
C ASN A 439 0.29 36.82 -9.90
N ILE A 440 1.57 36.60 -9.60
CA ILE A 440 2.38 35.61 -10.33
C ILE A 440 1.91 34.18 -10.03
N SER A 441 1.35 33.92 -8.84
CA SER A 441 0.78 32.60 -8.52
C SER A 441 -0.35 32.18 -9.46
N GLU A 442 -1.30 33.07 -9.73
CA GLU A 442 -2.42 32.78 -10.64
C GLU A 442 -1.98 32.70 -12.10
N TRP A 443 -1.00 33.51 -12.52
CA TRP A 443 -0.43 33.39 -13.86
C TRP A 443 0.33 32.07 -14.05
N MET A 444 1.14 31.67 -13.07
CA MET A 444 2.00 30.49 -13.22
C MET A 444 1.23 29.17 -13.17
N ILE A 445 0.17 29.06 -12.35
CA ILE A 445 -0.65 27.85 -12.34
C ILE A 445 -1.37 27.65 -13.69
N ARG A 446 -1.81 28.74 -14.32
CA ARG A 446 -2.50 28.72 -15.62
C ARG A 446 -1.52 28.52 -16.77
N PHE A 447 -0.36 29.16 -16.69
CA PHE A 447 0.73 28.98 -17.64
C PHE A 447 1.20 27.52 -17.70
N THR A 448 1.49 26.94 -16.54
CA THR A 448 1.93 25.53 -16.45
C THR A 448 0.82 24.57 -16.88
N THR A 449 -0.46 24.88 -16.62
CA THR A 449 -1.60 24.14 -17.18
C THR A 449 -1.50 24.04 -18.70
N ASP A 450 -1.32 25.17 -19.39
CA ASP A 450 -1.20 25.20 -20.84
C ASP A 450 0.03 24.48 -21.37
N VAL A 451 1.19 24.64 -20.70
CA VAL A 451 2.44 23.95 -21.06
C VAL A 451 2.30 22.43 -20.94
N ILE A 452 1.84 21.93 -19.79
CA ILE A 452 1.72 20.49 -19.58
C ILE A 452 0.62 19.90 -20.47
N PHE A 453 -0.48 20.62 -20.67
CA PHE A 453 -1.57 20.15 -21.53
C PHE A 453 -1.13 20.05 -23.00
N ILE A 454 -0.40 21.05 -23.53
CA ILE A 454 0.11 20.99 -24.91
C ILE A 454 1.20 19.93 -25.07
N LEU A 455 2.08 19.72 -24.08
CA LEU A 455 3.10 18.67 -24.15
C LEU A 455 2.48 17.27 -24.09
N THR A 456 1.37 17.13 -23.37
CA THR A 456 0.70 15.84 -23.20
C THR A 456 -0.20 15.51 -24.38
N THR A 457 -0.95 16.49 -24.89
CA THR A 457 -2.05 16.27 -25.85
C THR A 457 -1.86 16.96 -27.19
N ASN A 458 -0.88 17.85 -27.33
CA ASN A 458 -0.74 18.76 -28.47
C ASN A 458 -2.02 19.60 -28.78
N LYS A 459 -2.87 19.80 -27.77
CA LYS A 459 -4.02 20.71 -27.81
C LYS A 459 -3.78 21.89 -26.86
N ARG A 460 -4.50 23.00 -27.08
CA ARG A 460 -4.44 24.19 -26.23
C ARG A 460 -5.49 24.10 -25.13
N ALA A 461 -5.10 24.38 -23.89
CA ALA A 461 -6.04 24.53 -22.77
C ALA A 461 -6.52 25.98 -22.59
N TYR A 462 -5.80 26.99 -23.13
CA TYR A 462 -6.16 28.41 -23.08
C TYR A 462 -6.37 28.98 -21.67
N SER A 463 -5.75 28.37 -20.65
CA SER A 463 -5.95 28.67 -19.24
C SER A 463 -5.52 30.09 -18.88
N PHE A 464 -4.35 30.54 -19.35
CA PHE A 464 -3.87 31.89 -19.06
C PHE A 464 -4.48 32.95 -19.97
N ALA A 465 -4.88 32.58 -21.20
CA ALA A 465 -5.65 33.45 -22.08
C ALA A 465 -7.04 33.75 -21.48
N ASN A 466 -7.69 32.75 -20.88
CA ASN A 466 -8.96 32.97 -20.21
C ASN A 466 -8.82 33.89 -18.97
N TYR A 467 -7.74 33.75 -18.22
CA TYR A 467 -7.47 34.64 -17.09
C TYR A 467 -7.19 36.08 -17.52
N PHE A 468 -6.44 36.25 -18.61
CA PHE A 468 -6.31 37.56 -19.25
C PHE A 468 -7.69 38.18 -19.53
N ASN A 469 -8.62 37.43 -20.13
CA ASN A 469 -9.95 37.94 -20.45
C ASN A 469 -10.81 38.28 -19.22
N GLN A 470 -10.54 37.67 -18.06
CA GLN A 470 -11.18 38.04 -16.79
C GLN A 470 -10.63 39.35 -16.22
N LEU A 471 -9.37 39.69 -16.51
CA LEU A 471 -8.69 40.90 -16.04
C LEU A 471 -8.83 42.08 -17.02
N SER A 472 -8.92 41.79 -18.31
CA SER A 472 -8.93 42.77 -19.39
C SER A 472 -10.29 43.43 -19.56
N ASN A 473 -10.29 44.75 -19.78
CA ASN A 473 -11.48 45.51 -20.17
C ASN A 473 -11.81 45.34 -21.66
N THR A 474 -10.86 44.88 -22.46
CA THR A 474 -11.03 44.59 -23.89
C THR A 474 -11.01 43.07 -24.11
N LYS A 475 -12.13 42.50 -24.58
CA LYS A 475 -12.23 41.07 -24.97
C LYS A 475 -11.66 40.87 -26.39
N THR A 476 -10.44 41.31 -26.61
CA THR A 476 -9.77 41.47 -27.92
C THR A 476 -9.26 40.17 -28.52
N LYS A 477 -8.94 39.15 -27.72
CA LYS A 477 -8.50 37.83 -28.23
C LYS A 477 -9.68 36.84 -28.24
N GLN A 478 -10.26 36.63 -29.42
CA GLN A 478 -11.37 35.74 -29.72
C GLN A 478 -10.96 34.25 -29.58
N HIS A 479 -11.16 33.67 -28.39
CA HIS A 479 -11.41 32.23 -28.30
C HIS A 479 -12.91 32.00 -28.13
N SER A 480 -13.42 30.84 -28.52
CA SER A 480 -14.84 30.57 -28.35
C SER A 480 -15.20 30.54 -26.87
N GLU A 481 -16.40 31.01 -26.52
CA GLU A 481 -16.90 31.00 -25.14
C GLU A 481 -16.91 29.58 -24.56
N ILE A 482 -17.13 28.58 -25.42
CA ILE A 482 -17.10 27.15 -25.07
C ILE A 482 -15.69 26.73 -24.63
N GLU A 483 -14.64 27.04 -25.40
CA GLU A 483 -13.25 26.70 -25.04
C GLU A 483 -12.84 27.33 -23.70
N MET A 484 -13.29 28.56 -23.43
CA MET A 484 -13.03 29.24 -22.16
C MET A 484 -13.72 28.55 -20.98
N ILE A 485 -14.97 28.13 -21.15
CA ILE A 485 -15.72 27.40 -20.13
C ILE A 485 -15.07 26.03 -19.86
N GLU A 486 -14.68 25.32 -20.92
CA GLU A 486 -13.98 24.03 -20.80
C GLU A 486 -12.64 24.17 -20.08
N SER A 487 -11.88 25.24 -20.35
CA SER A 487 -10.63 25.56 -19.68
C SER A 487 -10.80 25.74 -18.17
N GLU A 488 -11.76 26.56 -17.73
CA GLU A 488 -12.01 26.76 -16.29
C GLU A 488 -12.49 25.48 -15.60
N ASN A 489 -13.33 24.71 -16.29
CA ASN A 489 -13.76 23.41 -15.77
C ASN A 489 -12.57 22.47 -15.59
N LEU A 490 -11.64 22.40 -16.54
CA LEU A 490 -10.44 21.58 -16.44
C LEU A 490 -9.61 21.95 -15.20
N ILE A 491 -9.29 23.24 -15.00
CA ILE A 491 -8.51 23.72 -13.84
C ILE A 491 -9.24 23.37 -12.54
N LYS A 492 -10.55 23.66 -12.47
CA LYS A 492 -11.38 23.36 -11.31
C LYS A 492 -11.39 21.86 -11.01
N ASN A 493 -11.51 21.01 -12.03
CA ASN A 493 -11.54 19.57 -11.86
C ASN A 493 -10.18 19.02 -11.41
N ILE A 494 -9.05 19.52 -11.94
CA ILE A 494 -7.69 19.16 -11.48
C ILE A 494 -7.51 19.52 -10.00
N ARG A 495 -7.86 20.75 -9.60
CA ARG A 495 -7.81 21.18 -8.19
C ARG A 495 -8.71 20.32 -7.29
N SER A 496 -9.92 20.00 -7.78
CA SER A 496 -10.87 19.15 -7.06
C SER A 496 -10.34 17.71 -6.90
N TRP A 497 -9.61 17.19 -7.90
CA TRP A 497 -8.97 15.88 -7.83
C TRP A 497 -7.88 15.84 -6.75
N LEU A 498 -7.02 16.87 -6.65
CA LEU A 498 -6.03 16.97 -5.56
C LEU A 498 -6.69 17.08 -4.17
N HIS A 499 -7.80 17.84 -4.07
CA HIS A 499 -8.60 17.90 -2.86
C HIS A 499 -9.28 16.57 -2.53
N ALA A 500 -9.71 15.82 -3.55
CA ALA A 500 -10.25 14.47 -3.39
C ALA A 500 -9.19 13.55 -2.80
N LEU A 501 -7.99 13.51 -3.36
CA LEU A 501 -6.88 12.72 -2.81
C LEU A 501 -6.70 12.97 -1.31
N GLN A 502 -6.56 14.23 -0.89
CA GLN A 502 -6.39 14.60 0.52
C GLN A 502 -7.60 14.16 1.36
N PHE A 503 -8.83 14.46 0.90
CA PHE A 503 -10.05 14.18 1.62
C PHE A 503 -10.26 12.67 1.84
N PHE A 504 -10.02 11.87 0.81
CA PHE A 504 -10.19 10.42 0.85
C PHE A 504 -9.05 9.71 1.61
N MET A 505 -7.86 10.31 1.70
CA MET A 505 -6.80 9.84 2.61
C MET A 505 -7.09 10.12 4.09
N ASP A 506 -7.52 11.34 4.41
CA ASP A 506 -7.60 11.77 5.81
C ASP A 506 -8.93 11.40 6.48
N THR A 507 -10.02 11.42 5.72
CA THR A 507 -11.37 11.23 6.26
C THR A 507 -11.65 9.73 6.43
N PRO A 508 -12.28 9.28 7.52
CA PRO A 508 -12.75 7.90 7.63
C PRO A 508 -13.93 7.59 6.71
N SER A 509 -14.06 6.34 6.23
CA SER A 509 -15.20 5.87 5.43
C SER A 509 -16.56 6.11 6.10
N LEU A 510 -16.67 5.73 7.38
CA LEU A 510 -17.88 5.95 8.17
C LEU A 510 -18.32 7.42 8.18
N TRP A 511 -17.36 8.35 8.17
CA TRP A 511 -17.69 9.77 8.15
C TRP A 511 -18.18 10.19 6.76
N ARG A 512 -17.49 9.74 5.72
CA ARG A 512 -17.90 9.95 4.32
C ARG A 512 -19.25 9.35 3.98
N GLU A 513 -19.69 8.31 4.69
CA GLU A 513 -20.94 7.61 4.37
C GLU A 513 -22.13 8.09 5.23
N TYR A 514 -21.89 8.42 6.50
CA TYR A 514 -22.97 8.65 7.47
C TYR A 514 -23.04 10.08 8.04
N ILE A 515 -21.97 10.89 8.01
CA ILE A 515 -22.01 12.25 8.55
C ILE A 515 -22.42 13.24 7.44
N PRO A 516 -23.53 14.00 7.57
CA PRO A 516 -24.14 14.74 6.46
C PRO A 516 -23.19 15.63 5.64
N ASN A 517 -22.37 16.45 6.30
CA ASN A 517 -21.45 17.36 5.61
C ASN A 517 -20.30 16.62 4.92
N PHE A 518 -19.79 15.55 5.54
CA PHE A 518 -18.73 14.72 4.95
C PHE A 518 -19.26 13.89 3.78
N LYS A 519 -20.49 13.38 3.91
CA LYS A 519 -21.19 12.68 2.83
C LYS A 519 -21.40 13.56 1.61
N LYS A 520 -21.99 14.75 1.81
CA LYS A 520 -22.18 15.73 0.72
C LYS A 520 -20.86 16.09 0.04
N ARG A 521 -19.78 16.26 0.82
CA ARG A 521 -18.45 16.53 0.28
C ARG A 521 -17.86 15.33 -0.46
N SER A 522 -18.04 14.11 0.05
CA SER A 522 -17.61 12.86 -0.59
C SER A 522 -18.28 12.69 -1.95
N GLU A 523 -19.61 12.83 -2.02
CA GLU A 523 -20.39 12.75 -3.25
C GLU A 523 -19.98 13.81 -4.27
N TYR A 524 -19.80 15.06 -3.82
CA TYR A 524 -19.30 16.13 -4.68
C TYR A 524 -17.92 15.80 -5.27
N LEU A 525 -16.95 15.41 -4.43
CA LEU A 525 -15.60 15.13 -4.89
C LEU A 525 -15.54 13.92 -5.82
N LYS A 526 -16.31 12.85 -5.56
CA LYS A 526 -16.44 11.72 -6.49
C LYS A 526 -16.96 12.19 -7.84
N SER A 527 -18.01 13.02 -7.86
CA SER A 527 -18.56 13.53 -9.12
C SER A 527 -17.58 14.37 -9.93
N GLU A 528 -16.70 15.14 -9.26
CA GLU A 528 -15.66 15.92 -9.94
C GLU A 528 -14.52 15.02 -10.48
N VAL A 529 -14.16 13.96 -9.74
CA VAL A 529 -13.20 12.94 -10.20
C VAL A 529 -13.75 12.21 -11.42
N ASP A 530 -15.02 11.81 -11.40
CA ASP A 530 -15.68 11.14 -12.51
C ASP A 530 -15.75 12.03 -13.76
N ARG A 531 -16.09 13.31 -13.59
CA ARG A 531 -16.06 14.30 -14.69
C ARG A 531 -14.67 14.39 -15.32
N LEU A 532 -13.62 14.51 -14.50
CA LEU A 532 -12.25 14.59 -15.00
C LEU A 532 -11.81 13.31 -15.72
N ASN A 533 -12.14 12.13 -15.15
CA ASN A 533 -11.88 10.85 -15.78
C ASN A 533 -12.57 10.73 -17.14
N ASN A 534 -13.83 11.17 -17.25
CA ASN A 534 -14.57 11.18 -18.50
C ASN A 534 -13.95 12.14 -19.53
N THR A 535 -13.58 13.36 -19.13
CA THR A 535 -12.89 14.32 -20.02
C THR A 535 -11.62 13.71 -20.60
N PHE A 536 -10.78 13.09 -19.78
CA PHE A 536 -9.56 12.45 -20.27
C PHE A 536 -9.82 11.21 -21.11
N MET A 537 -10.86 10.43 -20.78
CA MET A 537 -11.24 9.27 -21.59
C MET A 537 -11.73 9.69 -22.98
N GLU A 538 -12.49 10.78 -23.10
CA GLU A 538 -12.89 11.31 -24.41
C GLU A 538 -11.70 11.83 -25.22
N LEU A 539 -10.70 12.45 -24.58
CA LEU A 539 -9.45 12.82 -25.24
C LEU A 539 -8.69 11.59 -25.79
N VAL A 540 -8.63 10.52 -25.01
CA VAL A 540 -8.02 9.23 -25.42
C VAL A 540 -8.74 8.66 -26.63
N LYS A 541 -10.08 8.55 -26.58
CA LYS A 541 -10.89 8.04 -27.69
C LYS A 541 -10.77 8.89 -28.95
N GLN A 542 -10.77 10.22 -28.80
CA GLN A 542 -10.64 11.12 -29.93
C GLN A 542 -9.27 10.96 -30.60
N ARG A 543 -8.18 10.94 -29.83
CA ARG A 543 -6.84 10.73 -30.39
C ARG A 543 -6.69 9.36 -31.04
N ARG A 544 -7.29 8.31 -30.47
CA ARG A 544 -7.26 6.98 -31.08
C ARG A 544 -7.90 6.98 -32.48
N LYS A 545 -9.05 7.63 -32.63
CA LYS A 545 -9.70 7.83 -33.94
C LYS A 545 -8.84 8.65 -34.90
N GLU A 546 -8.21 9.74 -34.41
CA GLU A 546 -7.28 10.55 -35.22
C GLU A 546 -6.13 9.68 -35.76
N ILE A 547 -5.52 8.82 -34.92
CA ILE A 547 -4.43 7.91 -35.32
C ILE A 547 -4.90 6.88 -36.36
N GLU A 548 -6.09 6.30 -36.18
CA GLU A 548 -6.68 5.32 -37.11
C GLU A 548 -7.02 5.94 -38.47
N MET A 549 -7.43 7.21 -38.49
CA MET A 549 -7.75 7.94 -39.72
C MET A 549 -6.51 8.52 -40.42
N THR A 550 -5.37 8.60 -39.74
CA THR A 550 -4.13 9.14 -40.33
C THR A 550 -3.53 8.10 -41.28
N PRO A 551 -3.26 8.44 -42.56
CA PRO A 551 -2.64 7.53 -43.53
C PRO A 551 -1.33 6.89 -43.04
N GLU A 552 -1.00 5.70 -43.55
CA GLU A 552 0.17 4.94 -43.08
C GLU A 552 1.51 5.65 -43.37
N ASP A 553 1.58 6.38 -44.48
CA ASP A 553 2.72 7.16 -44.94
C ASP A 553 2.87 8.52 -44.22
N GLU A 554 1.83 8.97 -43.52
CA GLU A 554 1.88 10.19 -42.72
C GLU A 554 2.42 9.94 -41.31
N GLN A 555 3.27 10.86 -40.85
CA GLN A 555 3.88 10.80 -39.53
C GLN A 555 2.89 11.22 -38.44
N LEU A 556 2.73 10.39 -37.41
CA LEU A 556 1.92 10.71 -36.24
C LEU A 556 2.56 11.79 -35.37
N MET A 557 1.70 12.53 -34.66
CA MET A 557 2.12 13.59 -33.76
C MET A 557 2.97 13.05 -32.60
N PRO A 558 4.19 13.58 -32.34
CA PRO A 558 5.09 13.05 -31.34
C PRO A 558 4.82 13.59 -29.91
N ASP A 559 3.55 13.66 -29.52
CA ASP A 559 3.12 14.04 -28.17
C ASP A 559 2.93 12.82 -27.25
N MET A 560 2.94 13.04 -25.93
CA MET A 560 2.90 11.95 -24.96
C MET A 560 1.66 11.07 -25.10
N LEU A 561 0.48 11.62 -25.38
CA LEU A 561 -0.75 10.85 -25.56
C LEU A 561 -0.61 9.91 -26.78
N THR A 562 -0.10 10.41 -27.91
CA THR A 562 0.15 9.58 -29.09
C THR A 562 1.21 8.50 -28.83
N MET A 563 2.28 8.83 -28.10
CA MET A 563 3.30 7.86 -27.71
C MET A 563 2.72 6.73 -26.85
N LEU A 564 1.88 7.05 -25.86
CA LEU A 564 1.25 6.05 -24.99
C LEU A 564 0.20 5.20 -25.73
N LEU A 565 -0.49 5.76 -26.72
CA LEU A 565 -1.50 5.04 -27.51
C LEU A 565 -0.90 4.08 -28.54
N THR A 566 0.27 4.42 -29.09
CA THR A 566 0.90 3.65 -30.17
C THR A 566 1.97 2.69 -29.69
N VAL A 567 2.42 2.79 -28.44
CA VAL A 567 3.46 1.90 -27.92
C VAL A 567 3.08 0.43 -28.09
N ASN A 568 4.03 -0.39 -28.57
CA ASN A 568 3.83 -1.80 -28.91
C ASN A 568 2.75 -2.08 -29.97
N THR A 569 2.39 -1.10 -30.81
CA THR A 569 1.51 -1.28 -31.97
C THR A 569 2.30 -1.18 -33.29
N PRO A 570 1.72 -1.53 -34.45
CA PRO A 570 2.37 -1.26 -35.74
C PRO A 570 2.66 0.23 -36.02
N ARG A 571 1.96 1.14 -35.32
CA ARG A 571 2.10 2.59 -35.44
C ARG A 571 3.01 3.19 -34.35
N ASP A 572 3.79 2.35 -33.65
CA ASP A 572 4.64 2.77 -32.53
C ASP A 572 5.68 3.80 -32.98
N ILE A 573 5.52 5.04 -32.50
CA ILE A 573 6.46 6.14 -32.73
C ILE A 573 7.52 6.22 -31.63
N THR A 574 7.40 5.38 -30.61
CA THR A 574 8.46 5.14 -29.63
C THR A 574 9.35 4.05 -30.22
N THR A 575 10.66 4.14 -30.04
CA THR A 575 11.57 3.07 -30.52
C THR A 575 11.11 1.73 -29.96
N LYS A 576 10.71 0.77 -30.82
CA LYS A 576 10.11 -0.52 -30.42
C LYS A 576 10.98 -1.24 -29.38
N LEU A 577 10.48 -1.39 -28.16
CA LEU A 577 11.16 -2.09 -27.06
C LEU A 577 10.43 -3.39 -26.74
N ALA A 578 10.49 -4.36 -27.65
CA ALA A 578 10.03 -5.71 -27.34
C ALA A 578 11.04 -6.38 -26.39
N ASP A 579 10.61 -6.68 -25.17
CA ASP A 579 11.18 -7.78 -24.39
C ASP A 579 10.12 -8.87 -24.18
N GLU A 580 10.54 -10.07 -23.77
CA GLU A 580 9.67 -11.26 -23.68
C GLU A 580 8.45 -11.06 -22.75
N HIS A 581 8.45 -10.05 -21.88
CA HIS A 581 7.43 -9.85 -20.86
C HIS A 581 6.51 -8.65 -21.10
N HIS A 582 6.85 -7.73 -22.01
CA HIS A 582 6.12 -6.46 -22.18
C HIS A 582 5.80 -6.15 -23.65
N THR A 583 5.15 -7.09 -24.33
CA THR A 583 4.84 -7.00 -25.77
C THR A 583 3.46 -6.43 -26.09
N ARG A 584 2.58 -6.21 -25.10
CA ARG A 584 1.22 -5.70 -25.35
C ARG A 584 1.15 -4.16 -25.38
N PRO A 585 0.20 -3.57 -26.12
CA PRO A 585 -0.15 -2.15 -25.99
C PRO A 585 -0.76 -1.81 -24.62
N LEU A 586 -0.75 -0.52 -24.28
CA LEU A 586 -1.52 0.03 -23.15
C LEU A 586 -3.01 0.06 -23.50
N SER A 587 -3.85 -0.30 -22.53
CA SER A 587 -5.31 -0.13 -22.63
C SER A 587 -5.71 1.36 -22.50
N ASP A 588 -6.88 1.73 -23.01
CA ASP A 588 -7.39 3.11 -22.90
C ASP A 588 -7.49 3.59 -21.45
N GLU A 589 -7.84 2.69 -20.51
CA GLU A 589 -7.86 2.99 -19.08
C GLU A 589 -6.48 3.27 -18.50
N GLU A 590 -5.46 2.51 -18.92
CA GLU A 590 -4.07 2.74 -18.54
C GLU A 590 -3.58 4.07 -19.11
N VAL A 591 -3.81 4.34 -20.40
CA VAL A 591 -3.44 5.62 -21.04
C VAL A 591 -4.11 6.80 -20.33
N ARG A 592 -5.43 6.72 -20.10
CA ARG A 592 -6.21 7.73 -19.37
C ARG A 592 -5.63 7.98 -17.97
N GLY A 593 -5.28 6.93 -17.23
CA GLY A 593 -4.67 7.04 -15.92
C GLY A 593 -3.31 7.75 -15.95
N ASN A 594 -2.45 7.42 -16.93
CA ASN A 594 -1.15 8.06 -17.09
C ASN A 594 -1.26 9.55 -17.47
N ILE A 595 -2.16 9.92 -18.39
CA ILE A 595 -2.33 11.33 -18.77
C ILE A 595 -2.96 12.18 -17.67
N LEU A 596 -3.89 11.61 -16.88
CA LEU A 596 -4.45 12.27 -15.71
C LEU A 596 -3.34 12.62 -14.71
N GLU A 597 -2.46 11.66 -14.42
CA GLU A 597 -1.39 11.85 -13.45
C GLU A 597 -0.31 12.83 -13.95
N VAL A 598 0.11 12.79 -15.23
CA VAL A 598 1.11 13.76 -15.73
C VAL A 598 0.57 15.18 -15.74
N ILE A 599 -0.68 15.38 -16.17
CA ILE A 599 -1.32 16.70 -16.22
C ILE A 599 -1.52 17.24 -14.80
N SER A 600 -2.08 16.43 -13.90
CA SER A 600 -2.36 16.92 -12.54
C SER A 600 -1.09 17.14 -11.72
N ALA A 601 -0.06 16.30 -11.86
CA ALA A 601 1.17 16.42 -11.08
C ALA A 601 2.14 17.49 -11.62
N GLY A 602 2.23 17.64 -12.95
CA GLY A 602 3.15 18.57 -13.60
C GLY A 602 2.78 20.04 -13.42
N VAL A 603 1.49 20.34 -13.27
CA VAL A 603 0.96 21.71 -13.17
C VAL A 603 1.26 22.31 -11.79
N ASP A 604 0.62 21.78 -10.74
CA ASP A 604 0.68 22.36 -9.40
C ASP A 604 2.10 22.39 -8.83
N THR A 605 2.89 21.33 -9.02
CA THR A 605 4.22 21.25 -8.39
C THR A 605 5.22 22.23 -9.02
N THR A 606 5.25 22.35 -10.35
CA THR A 606 6.15 23.28 -11.06
C THR A 606 5.75 24.72 -10.79
N ALA A 607 4.48 25.08 -10.93
CA ALA A 607 3.99 26.45 -10.72
C ALA A 607 4.33 26.97 -9.33
N ASN A 608 4.03 26.19 -8.29
CA ASN A 608 4.26 26.58 -6.91
C ASN A 608 5.75 26.63 -6.57
N THR A 609 6.57 25.70 -7.10
CA THR A 609 8.03 25.77 -6.95
C THR A 609 8.57 27.07 -7.54
N PHE A 610 8.12 27.44 -8.74
CA PHE A 610 8.55 28.67 -9.39
C PHE A 610 8.13 29.91 -8.60
N CYS A 611 6.91 29.95 -8.05
CA CYS A 611 6.48 31.04 -7.16
C CYS A 611 7.38 31.19 -5.93
N PHE A 612 7.77 30.07 -5.30
CA PHE A 612 8.72 30.13 -4.18
C PHE A 612 10.13 30.55 -4.61
N ILE A 613 10.56 30.23 -5.84
CA ILE A 613 11.82 30.75 -6.41
C ILE A 613 11.74 32.28 -6.55
N VAL A 614 10.66 32.79 -7.15
CA VAL A 614 10.44 34.23 -7.32
C VAL A 614 10.41 34.94 -5.96
N TYR A 615 9.73 34.36 -4.97
CA TYR A 615 9.71 34.88 -3.61
C TYR A 615 11.10 34.99 -2.99
N HIS A 616 11.91 33.92 -3.06
CA HIS A 616 13.26 33.95 -2.48
C HIS A 616 14.18 34.90 -3.25
N LEU A 617 14.18 34.89 -4.58
CA LEU A 617 15.01 35.81 -5.36
C LEU A 617 14.65 37.29 -5.13
N GLY A 618 13.39 37.60 -4.85
CA GLY A 618 12.94 38.93 -4.47
C GLY A 618 13.42 39.39 -3.08
N ARG A 619 13.81 38.46 -2.19
CA ARG A 619 14.33 38.78 -0.83
C ARG A 619 15.85 38.69 -0.70
N TYR A 620 16.53 38.09 -1.68
CA TYR A 620 17.97 37.87 -1.64
C TYR A 620 18.66 38.44 -2.90
N PRO A 621 18.89 39.77 -2.95
CA PRO A 621 19.49 40.44 -4.11
C PRO A 621 20.84 39.87 -4.53
N ASP A 622 21.72 39.53 -3.59
CA ASP A 622 23.05 38.95 -3.88
C ASP A 622 22.94 37.60 -4.62
N VAL A 623 21.90 36.81 -4.31
CA VAL A 623 21.62 35.55 -5.01
C VAL A 623 21.08 35.84 -6.40
N LYS A 624 20.14 36.79 -6.53
CA LYS A 624 19.61 37.23 -7.81
C LYS A 624 20.71 37.76 -8.73
N GLU A 625 21.65 38.55 -8.21
CA GLU A 625 22.78 39.09 -8.99
C GLU A 625 23.70 37.99 -9.53
N LYS A 626 24.08 37.01 -8.70
CA LYS A 626 24.89 35.86 -9.15
C LYS A 626 24.19 35.03 -10.22
N MET A 627 22.87 34.87 -10.11
CA MET A 627 22.07 34.21 -11.14
C MET A 627 22.07 35.01 -12.46
N LEU A 628 21.95 36.33 -12.39
CA LEU A 628 22.04 37.18 -13.58
C LEU A 628 23.43 37.13 -14.22
N GLN A 629 24.50 37.07 -13.43
CA GLN A 629 25.87 36.85 -13.94
C GLN A 629 25.99 35.51 -14.68
N GLU A 630 25.39 34.43 -14.16
CA GLU A 630 25.31 33.14 -14.86
C GLU A 630 24.55 33.26 -16.19
N PHE A 631 23.42 33.98 -16.22
CA PHE A 631 22.68 34.21 -17.47
C PHE A 631 23.50 34.99 -18.49
N ASN A 632 24.20 36.05 -18.09
CA ASN A 632 25.05 36.82 -18.98
C ASN A 632 26.20 35.95 -19.53
N SER A 633 26.78 35.06 -18.71
CA SER A 633 27.83 34.15 -19.16
C SER A 633 27.35 33.12 -20.18
N VAL A 634 26.09 32.68 -20.11
CA VAL A 634 25.55 31.62 -20.97
C VAL A 634 24.88 32.18 -22.23
N PHE A 635 24.15 33.28 -22.11
CA PHE A 635 23.33 33.84 -23.19
C PHE A 635 23.86 35.15 -23.76
N GLY A 636 24.80 35.82 -23.08
CA GLY A 636 25.24 37.17 -23.44
C GLY A 636 24.11 38.21 -23.32
N ASP A 637 24.30 39.34 -24.00
CA ASP A 637 23.41 40.50 -23.95
C ASP A 637 22.25 40.44 -24.95
N ASP A 638 22.24 39.46 -25.87
CA ASP A 638 21.17 39.32 -26.87
C ASP A 638 19.90 38.71 -26.25
N LEU A 639 18.97 39.58 -25.85
CA LEU A 639 17.67 39.20 -25.29
C LEU A 639 16.74 38.49 -26.28
N SER A 640 17.03 38.52 -27.59
CA SER A 640 16.24 37.84 -28.62
C SER A 640 16.66 36.38 -28.84
N ARG A 641 17.85 36.00 -28.35
CA ARG A 641 18.35 34.62 -28.43
C ARG A 641 17.41 33.67 -27.68
N GLN A 642 16.83 32.74 -28.45
CA GLN A 642 16.03 31.62 -27.94
C GLN A 642 16.88 30.66 -27.09
N ILE A 643 16.25 30.08 -26.07
CA ILE A 643 16.85 29.11 -25.15
C ILE A 643 16.86 27.74 -25.84
N GLU A 644 18.04 27.14 -25.95
CA GLU A 644 18.20 25.76 -26.37
C GLU A 644 18.21 24.84 -25.14
N TYR A 645 17.75 23.59 -25.30
CA TYR A 645 17.75 22.62 -24.21
C TYR A 645 19.15 22.41 -23.62
N GLU A 646 20.17 22.40 -24.47
CA GLU A 646 21.57 22.23 -24.10
C GLU A 646 22.12 23.39 -23.25
N ASP A 647 21.56 24.60 -23.35
CA ASP A 647 21.98 25.73 -22.53
C ASP A 647 21.63 25.52 -21.05
N LEU A 648 20.52 24.84 -20.77
CA LEU A 648 20.05 24.61 -19.41
C LEU A 648 21.04 23.78 -18.58
N ASN A 649 21.89 22.98 -19.22
CA ASN A 649 22.96 22.23 -18.56
C ASN A 649 24.07 23.13 -18.02
N LYS A 650 24.22 24.34 -18.56
CA LYS A 650 25.22 25.33 -18.13
C LYS A 650 24.74 26.16 -16.92
N LEU A 651 23.45 26.10 -16.59
CA LEU A 651 22.81 26.86 -15.50
C LEU A 651 22.95 26.15 -14.14
N VAL A 652 24.18 26.04 -13.66
CA VAL A 652 24.55 25.30 -12.44
C VAL A 652 24.10 26.03 -11.17
N TYR A 653 24.11 27.36 -11.18
CA TYR A 653 23.65 28.18 -10.07
C TYR A 653 22.12 28.21 -9.99
N CYS A 654 21.41 28.22 -11.12
CA CYS A 654 19.96 27.97 -11.13
C CYS A 654 19.60 26.61 -10.53
N ASP A 655 20.34 25.53 -10.84
CA ASP A 655 20.14 24.23 -10.18
C ASP A 655 20.28 24.34 -8.66
N ALA A 656 21.27 25.11 -8.20
CA ALA A 656 21.53 25.33 -6.79
C ALA A 656 20.40 26.12 -6.11
N ILE A 657 19.87 27.15 -6.79
CA ILE A 657 18.72 27.94 -6.32
C ILE A 657 17.49 27.05 -6.20
N ILE A 658 17.15 26.28 -7.25
CA ILE A 658 15.99 25.38 -7.24
C ILE A 658 16.09 24.40 -6.07
N LYS A 659 17.25 23.76 -5.86
CA LYS A 659 17.47 22.83 -4.75
C LYS A 659 17.31 23.50 -3.38
N GLU A 660 17.86 24.70 -3.19
CA GLU A 660 17.78 25.40 -1.90
C GLU A 660 16.36 25.92 -1.60
N VAL A 661 15.67 26.43 -2.61
CA VAL A 661 14.26 26.80 -2.48
C VAL A 661 13.42 25.59 -2.14
N SER A 662 13.57 24.47 -2.85
CA SER A 662 12.83 23.25 -2.57
C SER A 662 13.19 22.61 -1.22
N ARG A 663 14.38 22.88 -0.68
CA ARG A 663 14.79 22.48 0.68
C ARG A 663 14.01 23.25 1.74
N LEU A 664 13.92 24.58 1.62
CA LEU A 664 13.20 25.43 2.57
C LEU A 664 11.67 25.39 2.37
N MET A 665 11.24 25.23 1.13
CA MET A 665 9.84 25.25 0.69
C MET A 665 9.49 23.90 0.06
N SER A 666 9.58 22.83 0.85
CA SER A 666 9.24 21.49 0.38
C SER A 666 7.80 21.44 -0.15
N ILE A 667 7.67 21.22 -1.47
CA ILE A 667 6.39 21.16 -2.18
C ILE A 667 5.59 19.94 -1.79
N VAL A 668 6.24 18.78 -1.66
CA VAL A 668 5.62 17.52 -1.23
C VAL A 668 6.09 17.25 0.19
N PRO A 669 5.31 17.68 1.21
CA PRO A 669 5.79 17.65 2.59
C PRO A 669 5.85 16.25 3.20
N VAL A 670 5.14 15.28 2.61
CA VAL A 670 5.08 13.91 3.12
C VAL A 670 5.27 12.92 1.97
N ILE A 671 6.23 12.00 2.11
CA ILE A 671 6.38 10.87 1.18
C ILE A 671 5.85 9.61 1.86
N PHE A 672 4.81 9.04 1.27
CA PHE A 672 4.13 7.83 1.74
C PHE A 672 4.82 6.55 1.25
N ARG A 673 4.99 5.59 2.17
CA ARG A 673 5.46 4.22 1.96
C ARG A 673 4.70 3.27 2.88
N MET A 674 4.64 1.99 2.54
CA MET A 674 4.07 0.94 3.37
C MET A 674 5.03 -0.23 3.43
N SER A 675 5.22 -0.83 4.62
CA SER A 675 5.94 -2.11 4.74
C SER A 675 5.09 -3.24 4.15
N ILE A 676 5.65 -4.01 3.22
CA ILE A 676 4.98 -5.18 2.63
C ILE A 676 5.07 -6.39 3.58
N ASN A 677 6.22 -6.56 4.21
CA ASN A 677 6.55 -7.58 5.20
C ASN A 677 6.95 -6.91 6.52
N GLU A 678 7.02 -7.69 7.61
CA GLU A 678 7.62 -7.22 8.86
C GLU A 678 9.07 -6.75 8.61
N ASP A 679 9.44 -5.66 9.26
CA ASP A 679 10.78 -5.10 9.10
C ASP A 679 11.24 -4.31 10.32
N GLU A 680 12.55 -4.16 10.42
CA GLU A 680 13.23 -3.36 11.45
C GLU A 680 13.88 -2.13 10.81
N ILE A 681 13.61 -0.94 11.40
CA ILE A 681 14.40 0.28 11.16
C ILE A 681 15.12 0.63 12.46
N ILE A 682 16.45 0.57 12.41
CA ILE A 682 17.36 0.68 13.56
C ILE A 682 17.16 -0.43 14.61
N ARG A 683 16.20 -0.22 15.52
CA ARG A 683 15.92 -1.07 16.70
C ARG A 683 14.42 -1.20 16.96
N TYR A 684 13.61 -0.77 15.99
CA TYR A 684 12.17 -0.74 16.07
C TYR A 684 11.59 -1.64 14.99
N ASN A 685 10.81 -2.62 15.44
CA ASN A 685 10.13 -3.58 14.59
C ASN A 685 8.73 -3.09 14.24
N PHE A 686 8.39 -3.21 12.96
CA PHE A 686 7.07 -2.88 12.45
C PHE A 686 6.50 -4.07 11.69
N PRO A 687 5.25 -4.48 11.97
CA PRO A 687 4.61 -5.54 11.21
C PRO A 687 4.39 -5.11 9.74
N ALA A 688 4.10 -6.09 8.90
CA ALA A 688 3.57 -5.85 7.56
C ALA A 688 2.33 -4.93 7.60
N GLY A 689 2.15 -4.12 6.57
CA GLY A 689 1.04 -3.17 6.46
C GLY A 689 1.19 -1.92 7.32
N THR A 690 2.39 -1.61 7.82
CA THR A 690 2.64 -0.38 8.57
C THR A 690 2.84 0.80 7.60
N GLN A 691 2.09 1.88 7.80
CA GLN A 691 2.23 3.10 7.01
C GLN A 691 3.47 3.87 7.50
N ILE A 692 4.37 4.20 6.58
CA ILE A 692 5.56 5.02 6.82
C ILE A 692 5.39 6.38 6.13
N ASN A 693 5.54 7.44 6.91
CA ASN A 693 5.36 8.82 6.49
C ASN A 693 6.70 9.55 6.65
N VAL A 694 7.35 9.86 5.54
CA VAL A 694 8.63 10.57 5.56
C VAL A 694 8.38 12.08 5.52
N ASN A 695 8.72 12.76 6.61
CA ASN A 695 8.55 14.19 6.81
C ASN A 695 9.69 14.95 6.11
N THR A 696 9.44 15.42 4.89
CA THR A 696 10.48 16.06 4.08
C THR A 696 10.90 17.44 4.60
N PRO A 697 10.01 18.34 5.09
CA PRO A 697 10.44 19.61 5.68
C PRO A 697 11.45 19.41 6.81
N ALA A 698 11.17 18.46 7.71
CA ALA A 698 12.06 18.17 8.83
C ALA A 698 13.42 17.64 8.38
N ILE A 699 13.45 16.69 7.42
CA ILE A 699 14.71 16.16 6.89
C ILE A 699 15.53 17.24 6.18
N HIS A 700 14.87 18.13 5.44
CA HIS A 700 15.49 19.18 4.63
C HIS A 700 16.06 20.32 5.47
N THR A 701 15.60 20.50 6.71
CA THR A 701 16.13 21.51 7.65
C THR A 701 16.79 20.88 8.89
N HIS A 702 16.99 19.55 8.91
CA HIS A 702 17.53 18.87 10.08
C HIS A 702 18.98 19.32 10.39
N PRO A 703 19.28 19.86 11.59
CA PRO A 703 20.59 20.46 11.91
C PRO A 703 21.76 19.47 11.88
N LYS A 704 21.51 18.17 12.09
CA LYS A 704 22.50 17.09 11.91
C LYS A 704 23.08 17.02 10.48
N HIS A 705 22.30 17.42 9.47
CA HIS A 705 22.67 17.26 8.06
C HIS A 705 22.90 18.58 7.34
N TRP A 706 22.45 19.69 7.91
CA TRP A 706 22.49 21.01 7.30
C TRP A 706 23.11 22.02 8.27
N LYS A 707 24.21 22.65 7.86
CA LYS A 707 24.77 23.80 8.55
C LYS A 707 23.91 25.03 8.26
N ASP A 708 23.57 25.77 9.31
CA ASP A 708 22.70 26.96 9.28
C ASP A 708 21.41 26.65 8.49
N PRO A 709 20.58 25.69 8.95
CA PRO A 709 19.51 25.10 8.16
C PRO A 709 18.43 26.10 7.71
N GLU A 710 18.20 27.15 8.48
CA GLU A 710 17.21 28.19 8.17
C GLU A 710 17.75 29.25 7.19
N LYS A 711 19.07 29.29 6.95
CA LYS A 711 19.67 30.25 6.03
C LYS A 711 19.45 29.80 4.58
N PHE A 712 18.88 30.68 3.76
CA PHE A 712 18.84 30.51 2.32
C PHE A 712 20.24 30.73 1.73
N ASP A 713 20.89 29.65 1.31
CA ASP A 713 22.23 29.67 0.73
C ASP A 713 22.36 28.65 -0.41
N PRO A 714 22.10 29.04 -1.67
CA PRO A 714 22.28 28.16 -2.82
C PRO A 714 23.72 27.64 -2.97
N SER A 715 24.73 28.37 -2.50
CA SER A 715 26.14 27.98 -2.69
C SER A 715 26.49 26.64 -2.05
N ARG A 716 25.68 26.16 -1.08
CA ARG A 716 25.83 24.82 -0.48
C ARG A 716 25.70 23.67 -1.49
N PHE A 717 25.07 23.91 -2.65
CA PHE A 717 24.92 22.91 -3.71
C PHE A 717 25.98 22.98 -4.79
N LEU A 718 26.94 23.92 -4.69
CA LEU A 718 28.06 24.03 -5.61
C LEU A 718 29.24 23.14 -5.15
N ASN A 719 30.14 22.83 -6.09
CA ASN A 719 31.38 22.10 -5.86
C ASN A 719 31.21 20.74 -5.15
N GLN A 720 30.07 20.06 -5.37
CA GLN A 720 29.86 18.73 -4.81
C GLN A 720 30.84 17.71 -5.40
N GLY A 721 31.49 16.93 -4.53
CA GLY A 721 32.39 15.85 -4.95
C GLY A 721 33.82 16.28 -5.31
N VAL A 722 34.14 17.57 -5.24
CA VAL A 722 35.52 18.08 -5.34
C VAL A 722 36.24 17.87 -4.00
N PRO A 723 37.54 17.52 -3.95
CA PRO A 723 38.29 17.48 -2.69
C PRO A 723 38.18 18.81 -1.92
N GLY A 724 37.65 18.76 -0.68
CA GLY A 724 37.37 19.95 0.13
C GLY A 724 36.04 20.67 -0.18
N GLY A 725 35.25 20.17 -1.13
CA GLY A 725 33.92 20.69 -1.47
C GLY A 725 32.79 20.21 -0.55
N ASN A 726 31.61 20.83 -0.69
CA ASN A 726 30.44 20.50 0.12
C ASN A 726 29.93 19.09 -0.20
N ARG A 727 29.66 18.27 0.84
CA ARG A 727 29.04 16.94 0.69
C ARG A 727 27.66 16.96 1.32
N ILE A 728 26.63 16.80 0.48
CA ILE A 728 25.25 16.65 0.95
C ILE A 728 25.07 15.21 1.44
N ALA A 729 24.52 15.06 2.65
CA ALA A 729 24.24 13.77 3.22
C ALA A 729 23.22 13.00 2.36
N LYS A 730 23.40 11.68 2.25
CA LYS A 730 22.47 10.83 1.50
C LYS A 730 21.07 10.97 2.09
N ASN A 731 20.06 11.09 1.23
CA ASN A 731 18.65 11.29 1.58
C ASN A 731 18.34 12.55 2.42
N SER A 732 19.26 13.50 2.60
CA SER A 732 18.95 14.75 3.29
C SER A 732 18.24 15.78 2.41
N LEU A 733 18.24 15.58 1.08
CA LEU A 733 17.47 16.35 0.10
C LEU A 733 16.60 15.40 -0.73
N LEU A 734 15.29 15.39 -0.46
CA LEU A 734 14.30 14.48 -1.05
C LEU A 734 13.26 15.20 -1.94
N ILE A 735 13.70 16.20 -2.71
CA ILE A 735 12.82 17.06 -3.52
C ILE A 735 12.03 16.30 -4.61
N PHE A 736 12.53 15.13 -5.03
CA PHE A 736 11.88 14.22 -5.98
C PHE A 736 11.61 12.82 -5.36
N GLY A 737 11.74 12.68 -4.04
CA GLY A 737 11.73 11.41 -3.33
C GLY A 737 12.94 10.51 -3.62
N GLY A 738 12.78 9.20 -3.45
CA GLY A 738 13.87 8.22 -3.59
C GLY A 738 13.41 6.81 -3.93
N GLY A 739 14.38 5.94 -4.26
CA GLY A 739 14.16 4.56 -4.69
C GLY A 739 13.51 4.43 -6.08
N LEU A 740 12.96 3.26 -6.38
CA LEU A 740 12.31 2.99 -7.68
C LEU A 740 11.01 3.81 -7.91
N ARG A 741 10.42 4.35 -6.83
CA ARG A 741 9.26 5.26 -6.87
C ARG A 741 9.65 6.75 -6.80
N MET A 742 10.87 7.10 -7.21
CA MET A 742 11.28 8.51 -7.42
C MET A 742 10.34 9.20 -8.43
N CYS A 743 10.23 10.53 -8.39
CA CYS A 743 9.44 11.28 -9.36
C CYS A 743 9.92 11.01 -10.81
N PRO A 744 9.02 10.65 -11.75
CA PRO A 744 9.39 10.48 -13.16
C PRO A 744 9.64 11.82 -13.86
N GLY A 745 8.91 12.86 -13.48
CA GLY A 745 8.99 14.21 -14.08
C GLY A 745 10.18 15.04 -13.61
N LYS A 746 11.16 14.46 -12.89
CA LYS A 746 12.31 15.20 -12.33
C LYS A 746 13.03 16.03 -13.40
N ASN A 747 13.32 15.45 -14.55
CA ASN A 747 14.06 16.15 -15.60
C ASN A 747 13.20 17.25 -16.23
N LEU A 748 11.93 16.95 -16.54
CA LEU A 748 10.98 17.94 -17.06
C LEU A 748 10.83 19.14 -16.12
N ALA A 749 10.60 18.90 -14.82
CA ALA A 749 10.46 19.96 -13.82
C ALA A 749 11.71 20.84 -13.72
N MET A 750 12.92 20.25 -13.69
CA MET A 750 14.16 21.04 -13.66
C MET A 750 14.33 21.88 -14.94
N THR A 751 13.97 21.32 -16.10
CA THR A 751 14.00 22.02 -17.39
C THR A 751 13.02 23.18 -17.43
N GLU A 752 11.77 22.97 -17.03
CA GLU A 752 10.74 24.03 -17.00
C GLU A 752 11.11 25.14 -16.02
N LEU A 753 11.54 24.79 -14.80
CA LEU A 753 11.92 25.78 -13.78
C LEU A 753 13.08 26.65 -14.25
N LYS A 754 14.14 26.05 -14.82
CA LYS A 754 15.26 26.82 -15.39
C LYS A 754 14.81 27.71 -16.55
N THR A 755 14.00 27.18 -17.46
CA THR A 755 13.49 27.92 -18.61
C THR A 755 12.69 29.14 -18.15
N LEU A 756 11.78 28.95 -17.18
CA LEU A 756 11.00 30.03 -16.58
C LEU A 756 11.86 31.08 -15.87
N MET A 757 12.90 30.66 -15.14
CA MET A 757 13.84 31.59 -14.48
C MET A 757 14.55 32.46 -15.52
N VAL A 758 15.01 31.86 -16.63
CA VAL A 758 15.66 32.60 -17.73
C VAL A 758 14.68 33.55 -18.40
N LEU A 759 13.50 33.06 -18.79
CA LEU A 759 12.47 33.85 -19.48
C LEU A 759 12.03 35.08 -18.67
N LEU A 760 11.83 34.91 -17.36
CA LEU A 760 11.41 36.00 -16.50
C LEU A 760 12.55 36.98 -16.20
N TYR A 761 13.71 36.50 -15.74
CA TYR A 761 14.74 37.39 -15.20
C TYR A 761 15.75 37.93 -16.23
N ARG A 762 15.81 37.37 -17.45
CA ARG A 762 16.58 38.01 -18.54
C ARG A 762 15.89 39.27 -19.06
N LYS A 763 14.56 39.27 -19.15
CA LYS A 763 13.78 40.34 -19.76
C LYS A 763 13.27 41.37 -18.74
N TYR A 764 13.02 40.96 -17.50
CA TYR A 764 12.38 41.81 -16.49
C TYR A 764 13.24 42.01 -15.25
N ASP A 765 13.17 43.23 -14.71
CA ASP A 765 13.48 43.51 -13.31
C ASP A 765 12.24 43.19 -12.47
N VAL A 766 12.35 42.11 -11.68
CA VAL A 766 11.25 41.60 -10.86
C VAL A 766 11.49 41.87 -9.38
N ASP A 767 10.53 42.55 -8.75
CA ASP A 767 10.53 42.88 -7.32
C ASP A 767 9.24 42.39 -6.66
N LEU A 768 9.29 42.04 -5.38
CA LEU A 768 8.08 41.78 -4.59
C LEU A 768 7.33 43.09 -4.35
N VAL A 769 6.00 43.08 -4.46
CA VAL A 769 5.19 44.26 -4.09
C VAL A 769 5.37 44.58 -2.60
N ASN A 770 5.49 43.54 -1.76
CA ASN A 770 5.77 43.68 -0.34
C ASN A 770 6.88 42.72 0.11
N ILE A 771 8.11 43.23 0.24
CA ILE A 771 9.29 42.45 0.61
C ILE A 771 9.27 41.94 2.06
N ASN A 772 8.52 42.61 2.93
CA ASN A 772 8.47 42.29 4.36
C ASN A 772 7.36 41.27 4.70
N GLU A 773 6.43 41.04 3.78
CA GLU A 773 5.34 40.08 3.98
C GLU A 773 5.86 38.64 3.78
N PRO A 774 5.55 37.72 4.71
CA PRO A 774 5.80 36.32 4.49
C PRO A 774 4.93 35.82 3.33
N VAL A 775 5.48 34.92 2.50
CA VAL A 775 4.70 34.29 1.44
C VAL A 775 3.50 33.55 2.03
N LYS A 776 2.31 33.81 1.48
CA LYS A 776 1.09 33.10 1.84
C LYS A 776 1.07 31.76 1.12
N TYR A 777 0.64 30.73 1.82
CA TYR A 777 0.49 29.41 1.26
C TYR A 777 -0.50 28.60 2.09
N HIS A 778 -1.10 27.61 1.45
CA HIS A 778 -1.88 26.57 2.10
C HIS A 778 -1.34 25.18 1.72
N TYR A 779 -1.82 24.17 2.43
CA TYR A 779 -1.49 22.79 2.13
C TYR A 779 -2.70 22.04 1.59
N SER A 780 -2.50 21.39 0.45
CA SER A 780 -3.20 20.18 0.01
C SER A 780 -2.19 19.03 0.04
N ILE A 781 -2.32 18.03 -0.84
CA ILE A 781 -1.24 17.05 -1.10
C ILE A 781 0.11 17.73 -1.40
N VAL A 782 0.06 18.96 -1.92
CA VAL A 782 1.22 19.81 -2.14
C VAL A 782 1.10 21.13 -1.36
N LYS A 783 2.22 21.82 -1.19
CA LYS A 783 2.29 23.19 -0.68
C LYS A 783 2.03 24.18 -1.82
N SER A 784 0.91 24.91 -1.76
CA SER A 784 0.47 25.83 -2.81
C SER A 784 0.69 27.29 -2.39
N CYS A 785 1.29 28.09 -3.26
CA CYS A 785 1.53 29.52 -3.05
C CYS A 785 0.27 30.33 -3.34
N ASP A 786 -0.09 31.22 -2.43
CA ASP A 786 -1.29 32.06 -2.54
C ASP A 786 -0.88 33.54 -2.70
N ASP A 787 -1.57 34.24 -3.61
CA ASP A 787 -1.53 35.70 -3.74
C ASP A 787 -0.13 36.33 -3.76
N LEU A 788 0.82 35.72 -4.49
CA LEU A 788 2.16 36.28 -4.65
C LEU A 788 2.12 37.43 -5.66
N MET A 789 2.09 38.66 -5.15
CA MET A 789 2.11 39.87 -5.98
C MET A 789 3.54 40.30 -6.29
N ILE A 790 3.85 40.45 -7.56
CA ILE A 790 5.14 40.96 -8.05
C ILE A 790 4.95 42.21 -8.87
N ARG A 791 6.01 43.02 -8.90
CA ARG A 791 6.17 44.15 -9.81
C ARG A 791 7.24 43.80 -10.84
N ILE A 792 6.90 43.91 -12.11
CA ILE A 792 7.82 43.70 -13.22
C ILE A 792 8.09 45.03 -13.93
N LYS A 793 9.34 45.24 -14.33
CA LYS A 793 9.77 46.37 -15.17
C LYS A 793 10.60 45.83 -16.32
N ASP A 794 10.39 46.37 -17.51
CA ASP A 794 11.21 46.00 -18.67
C ASP A 794 12.66 46.43 -18.42
N LYS A 795 13.62 45.53 -18.58
CA LYS A 795 15.04 45.91 -18.52
C LYS A 795 15.33 46.87 -19.68
N LYS A 796 16.06 47.95 -19.40
CA LYS A 796 16.51 48.86 -20.46
C LYS A 796 17.43 48.09 -21.40
N GLN A 797 17.07 48.07 -22.69
CA GLN A 797 17.95 47.64 -23.77
C GLN A 797 19.18 48.54 -23.85
#